data_AF-K7N1C8-F1
#
_entry.id   AF-K7N1C8-F1
#
_cell.length_a   1.000
_cell.length_b   1.000
_cell.length_c   1.000
_cell.angle_alpha   90.00
_cell.angle_beta   90.00
_cell.angle_gamma   90.00
#
_symmetry.space_group_name_H-M   'P 1'
#
loop_
_entity.id
_entity.type
_entity.pdbx_description
1 polymer ?
#
loop_
_entity_poly.entity_id
_entity_poly.type
_entity_poly.pdbx_seq_one_letter_code
_entity_poly.pdbx_strand_id
1 'polypeptide(L)'
;MENHGAVSETKCTFDVFLSFRGEDTRHTFTCKLYDALWLKGIDTFMDNKELKNGDKIGPTLHKAIEEARISVVVLSENYADSSWCLDELVKIHECMESKNQLVWPIFYKVNPSDVRHQKGSYGVAMTKHETSPGIDLEKVHKWRSTLNEIANLKGKYLEEGRDESKFIDDLATDIFKIVSSKDLSREMFIVGREYRVKELKLLLDLESRDITCLLGIHGTGGIGKTTLAKALYDSIYKQFDGTSFLNVGETSNPKTDLKHLQEKLLSEILEDDKIHWRNIEEGTAKIERRLGFKRVLIVLDNVDDIKQLNNLAGKCAWFGPGSRIIITTRDKHLLDLGEVEKRYEVKMLDEKESLELFCHYAFRKSCPESNYKDLSNRAMSCCKGLPLALEVLGSHLFKKNVDVWKDALDRYEKSPHGNVQKVLRISYDSLFRHEKSIFLDVACFFKGQRLDYVKTVLDASDFSSGDGITTLVNKSLLTVDYDCLWMHDLIQDMGREIVKEKAYNKIGERSRLWHHEDVLQVLEDDNGSSEIEGIMLDPPHRKEINCIDTVFEKMKNLRILIVRNTSFSHEPRYLPKNLRLLDWKNYPSKSLPSEFNPTKISAFNGSPQLLLEKPFQVKKEKNELEVMMPKREIPKWFHYVNKGRFPDFKARGKFPAVAIAFVFGEVNAIDKANRSINVGIHLLIEDERRKFRNVPVPENHVFLCDLRGLFSLEEWEDVGVGVGNDWKTIQVYCDTKLPLCSWGVYVYKSESNMKYIQFPSNDPCSSF
;
A
#
# COMPACT_ATOMS: atom_id res chain seq x y z
N MET A 1 -29.27 7.28 -42.19
CA MET A 1 -27.84 7.55 -42.44
C MET A 1 -27.61 8.99 -42.06
N GLU A 2 -27.30 9.24 -40.80
CA GLU A 2 -26.93 10.56 -40.29
C GLU A 2 -25.50 10.44 -39.76
N ASN A 3 -24.63 11.24 -40.37
CA ASN A 3 -23.19 11.19 -40.21
C ASN A 3 -22.83 12.21 -39.11
N HIS A 4 -22.78 11.78 -37.86
CA HIS A 4 -22.22 12.61 -36.79
C HIS A 4 -20.70 12.55 -36.87
N GLY A 5 -20.14 13.56 -37.54
CA GLY A 5 -18.70 13.76 -37.67
C GLY A 5 -18.02 13.84 -36.32
N ALA A 6 -16.96 13.04 -36.17
CA ALA A 6 -16.02 13.17 -35.07
C ALA A 6 -15.39 14.57 -35.12
N VAL A 7 -15.60 15.37 -34.07
CA VAL A 7 -14.84 16.59 -33.84
C VAL A 7 -13.40 16.16 -33.57
N SER A 8 -12.51 16.35 -34.56
CA SER A 8 -11.08 16.14 -34.34
C SER A 8 -10.58 17.22 -33.39
N GLU A 9 -10.07 16.84 -32.22
CA GLU A 9 -9.28 17.75 -31.40
C GLU A 9 -8.08 18.22 -32.22
N THR A 10 -8.12 19.48 -32.68
CA THR A 10 -6.98 20.14 -33.32
C THR A 10 -5.89 20.31 -32.28
N LYS A 11 -4.81 19.55 -32.47
CA LYS A 11 -3.59 19.60 -31.65
C LYS A 11 -3.00 21.01 -31.76
N CYS A 12 -3.14 21.83 -30.72
CA CYS A 12 -2.51 23.15 -30.67
C CYS A 12 -0.99 22.96 -30.50
N THR A 13 -0.19 23.61 -31.34
CA THR A 13 1.29 23.54 -31.28
C THR A 13 1.91 24.68 -30.47
N PHE A 14 1.19 25.80 -30.32
CA PHE A 14 1.63 26.96 -29.54
C PHE A 14 0.54 27.40 -28.57
N ASP A 15 0.94 27.89 -27.40
CA ASP A 15 0.03 28.51 -26.45
C ASP A 15 -0.36 29.92 -26.88
N VAL A 16 0.61 30.68 -27.39
CA VAL A 16 0.42 32.09 -27.75
C VAL A 16 0.99 32.39 -29.14
N PHE A 17 0.25 33.14 -29.96
CA PHE A 17 0.76 33.81 -31.15
C PHE A 17 0.86 35.33 -30.89
N LEU A 18 2.01 35.94 -31.18
CA LEU A 18 2.21 37.39 -31.06
C LEU A 18 2.08 38.08 -32.42
N SER A 19 1.04 38.87 -32.62
CA SER A 19 0.94 39.78 -33.78
C SER A 19 1.33 41.19 -33.38
N PHE A 20 2.26 41.81 -34.12
CA PHE A 20 2.83 43.10 -33.75
C PHE A 20 3.47 43.81 -34.96
N ARG A 21 3.61 45.14 -34.86
CA ARG A 21 4.41 45.89 -35.82
C ARG A 21 5.89 45.79 -35.49
N GLY A 22 6.63 45.11 -36.37
CA GLY A 22 8.05 44.85 -36.18
C GLY A 22 8.94 46.09 -36.04
N GLU A 23 8.61 47.20 -36.71
CA GLU A 23 9.38 48.45 -36.61
C GLU A 23 9.16 49.17 -35.28
N ASP A 24 7.98 49.03 -34.66
CA ASP A 24 7.62 49.79 -33.47
C ASP A 24 8.05 49.08 -32.17
N THR A 25 7.82 47.76 -32.10
CA THR A 25 7.82 47.04 -30.81
C THR A 25 8.75 45.83 -30.74
N ARG A 26 9.34 45.40 -31.87
CA ARG A 26 10.10 44.13 -31.96
C ARG A 26 11.20 44.02 -30.91
N HIS A 27 12.11 44.99 -30.87
CA HIS A 27 13.30 44.97 -30.02
C HIS A 27 13.09 45.67 -28.67
N THR A 28 11.86 46.10 -28.38
CA THR A 28 11.50 46.84 -27.17
C THR A 28 10.47 46.04 -26.38
N PHE A 29 9.19 46.32 -26.58
CA PHE A 29 8.10 45.73 -25.81
C PHE A 29 7.90 44.24 -26.12
N THR A 30 7.84 43.86 -27.41
CA THR A 30 7.43 42.52 -27.82
C THR A 30 8.48 41.46 -27.50
N CYS A 31 9.78 41.75 -27.65
CA CYS A 31 10.84 40.82 -27.23
C CYS A 31 10.80 40.56 -25.72
N LYS A 32 10.64 41.62 -24.90
CA LYS A 32 10.52 41.46 -23.44
C LYS A 32 9.27 40.67 -23.04
N LEU A 33 8.15 40.91 -23.73
CA LEU A 33 6.93 40.12 -23.52
C LEU A 33 7.15 38.65 -23.88
N TYR A 34 7.79 38.37 -25.01
CA TYR A 34 8.16 37.02 -25.41
C TYR A 34 9.04 36.35 -24.34
N ASP A 35 10.08 37.03 -23.87
CA ASP A 35 11.00 36.48 -22.87
C ASP A 35 10.28 36.24 -21.54
N ALA A 36 9.37 37.13 -21.13
CA ALA A 36 8.55 36.95 -19.91
C ALA A 36 7.54 35.79 -20.02
N LEU A 37 6.98 35.56 -21.21
CA LEU A 37 6.11 34.40 -21.47
C LEU A 37 6.91 33.10 -21.44
N TRP A 38 8.09 33.09 -22.06
CA TRP A 38 9.02 31.96 -22.06
C TRP A 38 9.46 31.60 -20.63
N LEU A 39 9.83 32.59 -19.81
CA LEU A 39 10.18 32.38 -18.39
C LEU A 39 9.03 31.80 -17.56
N LYS A 40 7.77 31.96 -17.99
CA LYS A 40 6.60 31.34 -17.34
C LYS A 40 6.21 30.00 -17.98
N GLY A 41 7.03 29.46 -18.89
CA GLY A 41 6.82 28.17 -19.55
C GLY A 41 5.67 28.16 -20.56
N ILE A 42 5.41 29.30 -21.22
CA ILE A 42 4.34 29.44 -22.21
C ILE A 42 4.96 29.35 -23.62
N ASP A 43 4.54 28.35 -24.40
CA ASP A 43 5.05 28.15 -25.76
C ASP A 43 4.51 29.23 -26.70
N THR A 44 5.37 30.17 -27.08
CA THR A 44 4.97 31.38 -27.79
C THR A 44 5.59 31.43 -29.19
N PHE A 45 4.76 31.63 -30.21
CA PHE A 45 5.20 31.89 -31.57
C PHE A 45 5.48 33.38 -31.79
N MET A 46 6.68 33.69 -32.27
CA MET A 46 7.10 35.02 -32.71
C MET A 46 7.88 34.90 -34.02
N ASP A 47 7.37 35.53 -35.08
CA ASP A 47 7.77 35.32 -36.49
C ASP A 47 9.28 35.20 -36.73
N ASN A 48 10.09 36.08 -36.16
CA ASN A 48 11.53 36.10 -36.42
C ASN A 48 12.34 34.99 -35.70
N LYS A 49 11.77 34.34 -34.67
CA LYS A 49 12.47 33.29 -33.91
C LYS A 49 12.13 31.88 -34.42
N GLU A 50 10.91 31.68 -34.91
CA GLU A 50 10.39 30.35 -35.27
C GLU A 50 10.29 30.07 -36.80
N LEU A 51 10.40 31.09 -37.65
CA LEU A 51 10.47 30.90 -39.11
C LEU A 51 11.85 30.37 -39.53
N LYS A 52 11.90 29.24 -40.25
CA LYS A 52 13.17 28.67 -40.73
C LYS A 52 13.59 29.29 -42.06
N ASN A 53 14.89 29.32 -42.31
CA ASN A 53 15.44 29.73 -43.60
C ASN A 53 14.89 28.82 -44.72
N GLY A 54 14.11 29.39 -45.64
CA GLY A 54 13.48 28.69 -46.76
C GLY A 54 11.96 28.54 -46.67
N ASP A 55 11.33 28.91 -45.54
CA ASP A 55 9.88 28.85 -45.38
C ASP A 55 9.14 29.90 -46.21
N LYS A 56 7.95 29.53 -46.72
CA LYS A 56 7.02 30.52 -47.28
C LYS A 56 6.33 31.26 -46.13
N ILE A 57 6.71 32.52 -45.91
CA ILE A 57 6.30 33.35 -44.77
C ILE A 57 4.78 33.33 -44.53
N GLY A 58 3.96 33.64 -45.55
CA GLY A 58 2.50 33.70 -45.41
C GLY A 58 1.84 32.41 -44.92
N PRO A 59 1.98 31.27 -45.61
CA PRO A 59 1.39 29.99 -45.19
C PRO A 59 1.82 29.54 -43.79
N THR A 60 3.08 29.75 -43.41
CA THR A 60 3.58 29.35 -42.09
C THR A 60 2.94 30.20 -40.99
N LEU A 61 2.80 31.52 -41.20
CA LEU A 61 2.12 32.41 -40.25
C LEU A 61 0.64 32.06 -40.08
N HIS A 62 -0.07 31.81 -41.18
CA HIS A 62 -1.49 31.42 -41.13
C HIS A 62 -1.67 30.12 -40.34
N LYS A 63 -0.77 29.16 -40.53
CA LYS A 63 -0.77 27.91 -39.79
C LYS A 63 -0.48 28.14 -38.30
N ALA A 64 0.51 28.97 -37.95
CA ALA A 64 0.82 29.28 -36.56
C ALA A 64 -0.34 29.98 -35.84
N ILE A 65 -1.01 30.93 -36.51
CA ILE A 65 -2.24 31.56 -36.00
C ILE A 65 -3.33 30.50 -35.77
N GLU A 66 -3.52 29.59 -36.72
CA GLU A 66 -4.53 28.54 -36.62
C GLU A 66 -4.27 27.49 -35.54
N GLU A 67 -3.00 27.25 -35.19
CA GLU A 67 -2.58 26.28 -34.20
C GLU A 67 -2.33 26.87 -32.81
N ALA A 68 -2.42 28.20 -32.65
CA ALA A 68 -2.27 28.88 -31.38
C ALA A 68 -3.54 28.83 -30.52
N ARG A 69 -3.40 28.76 -29.20
CA ARG A 69 -4.56 28.82 -28.27
C ARG A 69 -5.05 30.25 -28.03
N ILE A 70 -4.11 31.19 -27.97
CA ILE A 70 -4.35 32.61 -27.70
C ILE A 70 -3.59 33.44 -28.74
N SER A 71 -4.25 34.45 -29.33
CA SER A 71 -3.60 35.44 -30.19
C SER A 71 -3.49 36.76 -29.44
N VAL A 72 -2.28 37.20 -29.14
CA VAL A 72 -2.01 38.49 -28.48
C VAL A 72 -1.63 39.50 -29.56
N VAL A 73 -2.40 40.58 -29.67
CA VAL A 73 -2.25 41.59 -30.73
C VAL A 73 -1.73 42.89 -30.12
N VAL A 74 -0.47 43.22 -30.41
CA VAL A 74 0.18 44.46 -29.95
C VAL A 74 -0.08 45.58 -30.95
N LEU A 75 -1.12 46.36 -30.69
CA LEU A 75 -1.55 47.51 -31.49
C LEU A 75 -0.69 48.72 -31.11
N SER A 76 0.24 49.10 -31.99
CA SER A 76 1.11 50.29 -31.88
C SER A 76 0.70 51.37 -32.87
N GLU A 77 1.26 52.57 -32.74
CA GLU A 77 0.90 53.74 -33.56
C GLU A 77 0.93 53.47 -35.08
N ASN A 78 1.92 52.72 -35.58
CA ASN A 78 2.09 52.43 -37.01
C ASN A 78 1.69 50.99 -37.40
N TYR A 79 0.91 50.31 -36.57
CA TYR A 79 0.49 48.93 -36.85
C TYR A 79 -0.25 48.82 -38.19
N ALA A 80 -1.17 49.74 -38.46
CA ALA A 80 -1.98 49.75 -39.67
C ALA A 80 -1.22 50.12 -40.96
N ASP A 81 0.01 50.60 -40.87
CA ASP A 81 0.82 50.89 -42.08
C ASP A 81 1.26 49.61 -42.80
N SER A 82 1.30 48.48 -42.09
CA SER A 82 1.71 47.20 -42.66
C SER A 82 0.52 46.38 -43.12
N SER A 83 0.42 46.14 -44.42
CA SER A 83 -0.57 45.21 -44.99
C SER A 83 -0.44 43.80 -44.43
N TRP A 84 0.78 43.36 -44.08
CA TRP A 84 1.03 42.07 -43.43
C TRP A 84 0.39 41.98 -42.05
N CYS A 85 0.62 42.98 -41.18
CA CYS A 85 0.01 43.01 -39.85
C CYS A 85 -1.54 43.05 -39.92
N LEU A 86 -2.10 43.68 -40.96
CA LEU A 86 -3.54 43.70 -41.21
C LEU A 86 -4.08 42.37 -41.74
N ASP A 87 -3.34 41.69 -42.61
CA ASP A 87 -3.70 40.35 -43.11
C ASP A 87 -3.63 39.29 -42.00
N GLU A 88 -2.63 39.35 -41.12
CA GLU A 88 -2.57 38.53 -39.90
C GLU A 88 -3.78 38.80 -39.00
N LEU A 89 -4.13 40.06 -38.80
CA LEU A 89 -5.26 40.45 -37.95
C LEU A 89 -6.59 39.89 -38.48
N VAL A 90 -6.78 39.92 -39.80
CA VAL A 90 -7.93 39.29 -40.47
C VAL A 90 -7.95 37.80 -40.20
N LYS A 91 -6.80 37.12 -40.31
CA LYS A 91 -6.72 35.69 -40.06
C LYS A 91 -6.99 35.32 -38.61
N ILE A 92 -6.51 36.13 -37.66
CA ILE A 92 -6.79 36.00 -36.23
C ILE A 92 -8.29 36.15 -35.97
N HIS A 93 -8.95 37.13 -36.58
CA HIS A 93 -10.39 37.32 -36.46
C HIS A 93 -11.17 36.13 -37.01
N GLU A 94 -10.78 35.60 -38.17
CA GLU A 94 -11.38 34.37 -38.72
C GLU A 94 -11.22 33.18 -37.76
N CYS A 95 -10.07 33.02 -37.11
CA CYS A 95 -9.85 31.95 -36.12
C CYS A 95 -10.63 32.19 -34.82
N MET A 96 -10.80 33.44 -34.41
CA MET A 96 -11.64 33.82 -33.28
C MET A 96 -13.10 33.38 -33.52
N GLU A 97 -13.65 33.66 -34.71
CA GLU A 97 -15.04 33.31 -35.04
C GLU A 97 -15.24 31.82 -35.31
N SER A 98 -14.34 31.21 -36.09
CA SER A 98 -14.50 29.81 -36.53
C SER A 98 -14.06 28.77 -35.53
N LYS A 99 -13.05 29.08 -34.68
CA LYS A 99 -12.43 28.14 -33.74
C LYS A 99 -12.56 28.57 -32.27
N ASN A 100 -13.26 29.66 -31.97
CA ASN A 100 -13.33 30.23 -30.61
C ASN A 100 -11.94 30.50 -30.00
N GLN A 101 -10.97 30.88 -30.85
CA GLN A 101 -9.64 31.27 -30.38
C GLN A 101 -9.73 32.53 -29.52
N LEU A 102 -9.03 32.56 -28.39
CA LEU A 102 -9.02 33.75 -27.54
C LEU A 102 -8.11 34.82 -28.16
N VAL A 103 -8.60 36.05 -28.26
CA VAL A 103 -7.83 37.17 -28.77
C VAL A 103 -7.67 38.23 -27.70
N TRP A 104 -6.43 38.71 -27.50
CA TRP A 104 -6.12 39.71 -26.49
C TRP A 104 -5.42 40.94 -27.09
N PRO A 105 -6.16 42.04 -27.32
CA PRO A 105 -5.55 43.26 -27.81
C PRO A 105 -4.80 43.99 -26.70
N ILE A 106 -3.59 44.43 -27.03
CA ILE A 106 -2.75 45.31 -26.21
C ILE A 106 -2.62 46.62 -26.97
N PHE A 107 -3.18 47.68 -26.41
CA PHE A 107 -3.05 49.02 -26.95
C PHE A 107 -1.75 49.62 -26.41
N TYR A 108 -0.68 49.55 -27.20
CA TYR A 108 0.66 49.98 -26.82
C TYR A 108 0.87 51.44 -27.25
N LYS A 109 0.76 52.36 -26.28
CA LYS A 109 0.92 53.81 -26.48
C LYS A 109 0.03 54.39 -27.59
N VAL A 110 -1.13 53.76 -27.83
CA VAL A 110 -2.15 54.22 -28.79
C VAL A 110 -3.52 54.24 -28.13
N ASN A 111 -4.32 55.26 -28.40
CA ASN A 111 -5.67 55.34 -27.86
C ASN A 111 -6.57 54.25 -28.50
N PRO A 112 -7.23 53.39 -27.71
CA PRO A 112 -8.16 52.38 -28.24
C PRO A 112 -9.25 52.94 -29.16
N SER A 113 -9.70 54.18 -28.91
CA SER A 113 -10.69 54.87 -29.75
C SER A 113 -10.17 55.14 -31.17
N ASP A 114 -8.89 55.45 -31.31
CA ASP A 114 -8.28 55.75 -32.59
C ASP A 114 -8.13 54.48 -33.43
N VAL A 115 -7.85 53.34 -32.80
CA VAL A 115 -7.86 52.04 -33.47
C VAL A 115 -9.28 51.65 -33.89
N ARG A 116 -10.26 51.76 -32.98
CA ARG A 116 -11.65 51.34 -33.20
C ARG A 116 -12.35 52.10 -34.32
N HIS A 117 -12.10 53.40 -34.40
CA HIS A 117 -12.72 54.28 -35.39
C HIS A 117 -11.76 54.69 -36.51
N GLN A 118 -10.57 54.09 -36.56
CA GLN A 118 -9.49 54.38 -37.52
C GLN A 118 -9.27 55.89 -37.68
N LYS A 119 -9.00 56.57 -36.56
CA LYS A 119 -8.66 58.00 -36.48
C LYS A 119 -7.14 58.15 -36.32
N GLY A 120 -6.63 59.37 -36.50
CA GLY A 120 -5.20 59.64 -36.36
C GLY A 120 -4.35 58.81 -37.32
N SER A 121 -3.26 58.20 -36.83
CA SER A 121 -2.33 57.39 -37.63
C SER A 121 -3.02 56.23 -38.36
N TYR A 122 -3.97 55.56 -37.71
CA TYR A 122 -4.73 54.46 -38.31
C TYR A 122 -5.60 54.92 -39.49
N GLY A 123 -6.18 56.12 -39.40
CA GLY A 123 -6.96 56.71 -40.49
C GLY A 123 -6.11 57.04 -41.71
N VAL A 124 -4.95 57.66 -41.46
CA VAL A 124 -3.97 57.99 -42.51
C VAL A 124 -3.48 56.72 -43.20
N ALA A 125 -3.16 55.67 -42.43
CA ALA A 125 -2.73 54.38 -42.96
C ALA A 125 -3.80 53.73 -43.86
N MET A 126 -5.07 53.75 -43.45
CA MET A 126 -6.16 53.20 -44.26
C MET A 126 -6.36 53.95 -45.58
N THR A 127 -6.35 55.29 -45.55
CA THR A 127 -6.45 56.11 -46.78
C THR A 127 -5.27 55.89 -47.71
N LYS A 128 -4.07 55.67 -47.16
CA LYS A 128 -2.89 55.29 -47.94
C LYS A 128 -3.09 53.94 -48.65
N HIS A 129 -3.66 52.95 -47.97
CA HIS A 129 -3.96 51.64 -48.58
C HIS A 129 -5.06 51.73 -49.65
N GLU A 130 -6.09 52.55 -49.46
CA GLU A 130 -7.17 52.80 -50.44
C GLU A 130 -6.65 53.39 -51.76
N THR A 131 -5.56 54.15 -51.69
CA THR A 131 -4.94 54.83 -52.84
C THR A 131 -3.72 54.09 -53.39
N SER A 132 -3.31 52.98 -52.77
CA SER A 132 -2.11 52.23 -53.16
C SER A 132 -2.38 51.29 -54.34
N PRO A 133 -1.58 51.36 -55.42
CA PRO A 133 -1.76 50.49 -56.58
C PRO A 133 -1.49 49.03 -56.20
N GLY A 134 -2.47 48.15 -56.46
CA GLY A 134 -2.38 46.71 -56.19
C GLY A 134 -3.11 46.23 -54.93
N ILE A 135 -3.77 47.13 -54.18
CA ILE A 135 -4.64 46.77 -53.06
C ILE A 135 -6.09 46.94 -53.49
N ASP A 136 -6.89 45.89 -53.30
CA ASP A 136 -8.33 45.92 -53.55
C ASP A 136 -9.07 46.70 -52.45
N LEU A 137 -10.05 47.53 -52.83
CA LEU A 137 -10.89 48.27 -51.90
C LEU A 137 -11.68 47.33 -50.99
N GLU A 138 -12.10 46.15 -51.48
CA GLU A 138 -12.75 45.14 -50.63
C GLU A 138 -11.84 44.66 -49.51
N LYS A 139 -10.54 44.53 -49.79
CA LYS A 139 -9.53 44.13 -48.80
C LYS A 139 -9.39 45.19 -47.71
N VAL A 140 -9.38 46.47 -48.07
CA VAL A 140 -9.33 47.57 -47.10
C VAL A 140 -10.60 47.63 -46.25
N HIS A 141 -11.78 47.39 -46.84
CA HIS A 141 -13.03 47.29 -46.09
C HIS A 141 -12.96 46.16 -45.04
N LYS A 142 -12.42 45.00 -45.41
CA LYS A 142 -12.22 43.88 -44.47
C LYS A 142 -11.26 44.26 -43.33
N TRP A 143 -10.16 44.94 -43.63
CA TRP A 143 -9.22 45.44 -42.62
C TRP A 143 -9.88 46.43 -41.65
N ARG A 144 -10.67 47.39 -42.16
CA ARG A 144 -11.42 48.35 -41.33
C ARG A 144 -12.41 47.66 -40.40
N SER A 145 -13.17 46.68 -40.91
CA SER A 145 -14.11 45.89 -40.11
C SER A 145 -13.39 45.14 -39.00
N THR A 146 -12.32 44.43 -39.35
CA THR A 146 -11.53 43.62 -38.41
C THR A 146 -10.92 44.47 -37.30
N LEU A 147 -10.35 45.63 -37.63
CA LEU A 147 -9.80 46.56 -36.64
C LEU A 147 -10.86 47.07 -35.68
N ASN A 148 -12.08 47.36 -36.17
CA ASN A 148 -13.19 47.76 -35.32
C ASN A 148 -13.55 46.65 -34.32
N GLU A 149 -13.71 45.42 -34.81
CA GLU A 149 -14.11 44.25 -34.01
C GLU A 149 -13.07 43.90 -32.95
N ILE A 150 -11.79 43.80 -33.33
CA ILE A 150 -10.70 43.48 -32.40
C ILE A 150 -10.53 44.60 -31.36
N ALA A 151 -10.65 45.88 -31.76
CA ALA A 151 -10.58 47.01 -30.82
C ALA A 151 -11.83 47.15 -29.91
N ASN A 152 -12.91 46.44 -30.20
CA ASN A 152 -14.07 46.33 -29.30
C ASN A 152 -13.88 45.26 -28.22
N LEU A 153 -12.91 44.36 -28.37
CA LEU A 153 -12.59 43.37 -27.34
C LEU A 153 -11.98 44.04 -26.10
N LYS A 154 -12.13 43.37 -24.95
CA LYS A 154 -11.53 43.81 -23.69
C LYS A 154 -10.01 43.61 -23.72
N GLY A 155 -9.29 44.66 -24.09
CA GLY A 155 -7.82 44.70 -24.09
C GLY A 155 -7.20 45.32 -22.84
N LYS A 156 -5.87 45.31 -22.77
CA LYS A 156 -5.08 46.11 -21.83
C LYS A 156 -4.49 47.31 -22.55
N TYR A 157 -4.53 48.47 -21.91
CA TYR A 157 -3.95 49.71 -22.43
C TYR A 157 -2.69 50.07 -21.64
N LEU A 158 -1.58 50.26 -22.35
CA LEU A 158 -0.33 50.78 -21.78
C LEU A 158 -0.16 52.24 -22.17
N GLU A 159 -0.45 53.12 -21.21
CA GLU A 159 -0.26 54.56 -21.33
C GLU A 159 1.22 54.95 -21.35
N GLU A 160 1.50 56.10 -21.95
CA GLU A 160 2.82 56.70 -21.95
C GLU A 160 3.26 57.05 -20.51
N GLY A 161 4.49 56.68 -20.13
CA GLY A 161 5.05 56.95 -18.80
C GLY A 161 4.80 55.90 -17.71
N ARG A 162 4.06 54.81 -17.99
CA ARG A 162 3.93 53.67 -17.04
C ARG A 162 5.14 52.73 -17.10
N ASP A 163 5.34 51.99 -16.01
CA ASP A 163 6.35 50.93 -15.92
C ASP A 163 5.99 49.74 -16.84
N GLU A 164 6.67 49.70 -17.98
CA GLU A 164 6.55 48.66 -19.00
C GLU A 164 6.89 47.27 -18.45
N SER A 165 7.87 47.16 -17.55
CA SER A 165 8.34 45.87 -17.02
C SER A 165 7.29 45.24 -16.12
N LYS A 166 6.70 46.04 -15.22
CA LYS A 166 5.61 45.59 -14.36
C LYS A 166 4.38 45.20 -15.18
N PHE A 167 4.03 45.99 -16.21
CA PHE A 167 2.92 45.67 -17.09
C PHE A 167 3.12 44.34 -17.82
N ILE A 168 4.34 44.06 -18.30
CA ILE A 168 4.70 42.82 -18.96
C ILE A 168 4.58 41.63 -17.99
N ASP A 169 5.09 41.73 -16.77
CA ASP A 169 4.99 40.62 -15.79
C ASP A 169 3.52 40.35 -15.39
N ASP A 170 2.72 41.40 -15.17
CA ASP A 170 1.28 41.27 -14.90
C ASP A 170 0.55 40.61 -16.08
N LEU A 171 0.87 41.01 -17.31
CA LEU A 171 0.32 40.44 -18.54
C LEU A 171 0.71 38.97 -18.71
N ALA A 172 1.99 38.64 -18.60
CA ALA A 172 2.48 37.27 -18.70
C ALA A 172 1.84 36.37 -17.62
N THR A 173 1.66 36.92 -16.41
CA THR A 173 0.98 36.21 -15.30
C THR A 173 -0.49 35.94 -15.61
N ASP A 174 -1.20 36.88 -16.23
CA ASP A 174 -2.61 36.66 -16.57
C ASP A 174 -2.76 35.69 -17.76
N ILE A 175 -1.87 35.75 -18.76
CA ILE A 175 -1.82 34.76 -19.85
C ILE A 175 -1.55 33.37 -19.28
N PHE A 176 -0.57 33.24 -18.37
CA PHE A 176 -0.25 31.99 -17.70
C PHE A 176 -1.47 31.37 -17.02
N LYS A 177 -2.26 32.17 -16.29
CA LYS A 177 -3.49 31.67 -15.63
C LYS A 177 -4.48 31.10 -16.64
N ILE A 178 -4.65 31.73 -17.80
CA ILE A 178 -5.59 31.28 -18.83
C ILE A 178 -5.11 29.97 -19.46
N VAL A 179 -3.84 29.94 -19.90
CA VAL A 179 -3.19 28.75 -20.48
C VAL A 179 -3.26 27.59 -19.49
N SER A 180 -2.80 27.82 -18.25
CA SER A 180 -2.84 26.84 -17.16
C SER A 180 -4.26 26.39 -16.84
N SER A 181 -5.26 27.29 -16.84
CA SER A 181 -6.64 26.95 -16.46
C SER A 181 -7.32 25.98 -17.42
N LYS A 182 -6.91 25.94 -18.70
CA LYS A 182 -7.40 24.98 -19.69
C LYS A 182 -6.60 23.67 -19.68
N ASP A 183 -5.34 23.71 -19.23
CA ASP A 183 -4.55 22.51 -18.92
C ASP A 183 -4.98 21.81 -17.61
N LEU A 184 -5.81 22.46 -16.78
CA LEU A 184 -6.48 21.86 -15.61
C LEU A 184 -7.44 20.72 -15.96
N SER A 185 -7.70 20.42 -17.25
CA SER A 185 -8.37 19.17 -17.65
C SER A 185 -7.59 17.91 -17.25
N ARG A 186 -6.35 18.07 -16.77
CA ARG A 186 -5.48 17.01 -16.25
C ARG A 186 -5.23 17.09 -14.74
N GLU A 187 -5.99 17.87 -13.97
CA GLU A 187 -5.94 17.71 -12.51
C GLU A 187 -6.42 16.29 -12.15
N MET A 188 -5.53 15.49 -11.55
CA MET A 188 -5.93 14.22 -10.93
C MET A 188 -7.02 14.51 -9.90
N PHE A 189 -8.15 13.81 -10.02
CA PHE A 189 -9.20 13.87 -9.02
C PHE A 189 -8.72 13.17 -7.75
N ILE A 190 -8.57 13.94 -6.67
CA ILE A 190 -8.08 13.46 -5.38
C ILE A 190 -9.17 13.70 -4.35
N VAL A 191 -9.74 12.61 -3.84
CA VAL A 191 -10.73 12.69 -2.77
C VAL A 191 -10.02 13.09 -1.47
N GLY A 192 -10.64 13.95 -0.67
CA GLY A 192 -10.07 14.40 0.59
C GLY A 192 -8.76 15.17 0.47
N ARG A 193 -8.47 15.74 -0.73
CA ARG A 193 -7.24 16.49 -1.02
C ARG A 193 -6.97 17.57 0.01
N GLU A 194 -7.99 18.36 0.34
CA GLU A 194 -7.86 19.57 1.15
C GLU A 194 -7.35 19.27 2.56
N TYR A 195 -7.93 18.28 3.24
CA TYR A 195 -7.52 17.95 4.61
C TYR A 195 -6.17 17.24 4.64
N ARG A 196 -5.91 16.28 3.73
CA ARG A 196 -4.62 15.55 3.67
C ARG A 196 -3.46 16.49 3.34
N VAL A 197 -3.65 17.38 2.37
CA VAL A 197 -2.64 18.40 2.03
C VAL A 197 -2.45 19.36 3.21
N LYS A 198 -3.52 19.77 3.91
CA LYS A 198 -3.41 20.62 5.10
C LYS A 198 -2.61 19.94 6.22
N GLU A 199 -2.85 18.67 6.50
CA GLU A 199 -2.07 17.89 7.48
C GLU A 199 -0.58 17.83 7.10
N LEU A 200 -0.27 17.57 5.83
CA LEU A 200 1.11 17.55 5.37
C LEU A 200 1.78 18.92 5.43
N LYS A 201 1.04 20.01 5.15
CA LYS A 201 1.55 21.38 5.31
C LYS A 201 1.90 21.69 6.76
N LEU A 202 1.09 21.22 7.72
CA LEU A 202 1.37 21.34 9.15
C LEU A 202 2.61 20.52 9.54
N LEU A 203 2.73 19.29 9.03
CA LEU A 203 3.92 18.47 9.24
C LEU A 203 5.18 19.11 8.64
N LEU A 204 5.09 19.75 7.48
CA LEU A 204 6.22 20.45 6.89
C LEU A 204 6.60 21.74 7.62
N ASP A 205 5.77 22.24 8.55
CA ASP A 205 6.03 23.49 9.28
C ASP A 205 6.46 24.64 8.36
N LEU A 206 5.62 24.96 7.37
CA LEU A 206 5.97 25.92 6.30
C LEU A 206 6.26 27.35 6.81
N GLU A 207 5.88 27.67 8.04
CA GLU A 207 6.10 28.97 8.66
C GLU A 207 7.54 29.14 9.15
N SER A 208 8.20 28.05 9.57
CA SER A 208 9.59 28.07 10.02
C SER A 208 10.57 28.22 8.86
N ARG A 209 11.24 29.38 8.78
CA ARG A 209 12.25 29.66 7.73
C ARG A 209 13.66 29.21 8.11
N ASP A 210 13.88 28.81 9.36
CA ASP A 210 15.22 28.53 9.89
C ASP A 210 15.57 27.04 9.87
N ILE A 211 14.59 26.16 9.65
CA ILE A 211 14.76 24.71 9.75
C ILE A 211 14.58 24.05 8.38
N THR A 212 15.42 23.06 8.07
CA THR A 212 15.23 22.13 6.96
C THR A 212 14.42 20.93 7.46
N CYS A 213 13.36 20.54 6.74
CA CYS A 213 12.48 19.44 7.15
C CYS A 213 12.49 18.32 6.11
N LEU A 214 12.71 17.08 6.56
CA LEU A 214 12.54 15.85 5.77
C LEU A 214 11.25 15.14 6.19
N LEU A 215 10.38 14.88 5.22
CA LEU A 215 9.09 14.22 5.43
C LEU A 215 9.01 12.95 4.57
N GLY A 216 8.85 11.81 5.22
CA GLY A 216 8.62 10.52 4.58
C GLY A 216 7.13 10.18 4.49
N ILE A 217 6.59 10.09 3.27
CA ILE A 217 5.25 9.59 2.99
C ILE A 217 5.35 8.11 2.62
N HIS A 218 4.79 7.23 3.43
CA HIS A 218 4.88 5.78 3.20
C HIS A 218 3.51 5.07 3.20
N GLY A 219 3.51 3.82 2.73
CA GLY A 219 2.32 2.98 2.63
C GLY A 219 2.37 2.02 1.44
N THR A 220 1.32 1.22 1.28
CA THR A 220 1.28 0.14 0.28
C THR A 220 1.25 0.65 -1.18
N GLY A 221 1.52 -0.24 -2.14
CA GLY A 221 1.47 0.09 -3.57
C GLY A 221 0.06 0.51 -4.02
N GLY A 222 -0.06 1.56 -4.84
CA GLY A 222 -1.36 2.01 -5.35
C GLY A 222 -2.23 2.80 -4.35
N ILE A 223 -1.73 3.11 -3.15
CA ILE A 223 -2.45 3.87 -2.10
C ILE A 223 -2.56 5.39 -2.37
N GLY A 224 -1.88 5.90 -3.40
CA GLY A 224 -1.92 7.34 -3.76
C GLY A 224 -0.81 8.22 -3.15
N LYS A 225 0.33 7.64 -2.72
CA LYS A 225 1.49 8.42 -2.22
C LYS A 225 1.98 9.47 -3.21
N THR A 226 2.29 9.05 -4.44
CA THR A 226 2.75 9.94 -5.53
C THR A 226 1.74 11.05 -5.79
N THR A 227 0.46 10.68 -5.88
CA THR A 227 -0.66 11.60 -6.08
C THR A 227 -0.73 12.67 -4.97
N LEU A 228 -0.59 12.24 -3.71
CA LEU A 228 -0.63 13.13 -2.56
C LEU A 228 0.61 14.04 -2.49
N ALA A 229 1.79 13.51 -2.76
CA ALA A 229 3.03 14.28 -2.83
C ALA A 229 2.98 15.34 -3.95
N LYS A 230 2.43 14.98 -5.12
CA LYS A 230 2.24 15.89 -6.25
C LYS A 230 1.25 17.01 -5.90
N ALA A 231 0.11 16.68 -5.30
CA ALA A 231 -0.86 17.68 -4.86
C ALA A 231 -0.30 18.65 -3.82
N LEU A 232 0.53 18.15 -2.90
CA LEU A 232 1.24 18.98 -1.94
C LEU A 232 2.24 19.90 -2.66
N TYR A 233 3.10 19.34 -3.51
CA TYR A 233 4.08 20.07 -4.30
C TYR A 233 3.45 21.23 -5.08
N ASP A 234 2.42 20.94 -5.88
CA ASP A 234 1.73 21.93 -6.71
C ASP A 234 1.11 23.06 -5.86
N SER A 235 0.80 22.78 -4.59
CA SER A 235 0.21 23.75 -3.67
C SER A 235 1.22 24.65 -2.94
N ILE A 236 2.52 24.34 -2.97
CA ILE A 236 3.55 25.08 -2.21
C ILE A 236 4.81 25.44 -3.01
N TYR A 237 5.02 24.89 -4.21
CA TYR A 237 6.28 25.05 -4.96
C TYR A 237 6.70 26.51 -5.17
N LYS A 238 5.73 27.42 -5.41
CA LYS A 238 5.99 28.85 -5.62
C LYS A 238 6.59 29.59 -4.41
N GLN A 239 6.66 28.94 -3.25
CA GLN A 239 7.19 29.53 -2.01
C GLN A 239 8.71 29.32 -1.84
N PHE A 240 9.37 28.65 -2.79
CA PHE A 240 10.76 28.21 -2.70
C PHE A 240 11.59 28.77 -3.87
N ASP A 241 12.90 28.91 -3.66
CA ASP A 241 13.82 29.51 -4.64
C ASP A 241 14.21 28.55 -5.77
N GLY A 242 13.93 27.26 -5.59
CA GLY A 242 14.17 26.22 -6.58
C GLY A 242 13.48 24.93 -6.17
N THR A 243 12.94 24.22 -7.16
CA THR A 243 12.05 23.08 -6.90
C THR A 243 12.30 21.95 -7.88
N SER A 244 12.17 20.71 -7.42
CA SER A 244 12.30 19.54 -8.28
C SER A 244 11.39 18.41 -7.82
N PHE A 245 10.81 17.68 -8.78
CA PHE A 245 10.01 16.49 -8.55
C PHE A 245 10.60 15.33 -9.37
N LEU A 246 11.22 14.38 -8.69
CA LEU A 246 11.94 13.26 -9.32
C LEU A 246 11.24 11.94 -9.03
N ASN A 247 10.97 11.18 -10.08
CA ASN A 247 10.60 9.77 -9.95
C ASN A 247 11.88 8.93 -9.91
N VAL A 248 12.15 8.33 -8.76
CA VAL A 248 13.39 7.59 -8.46
C VAL A 248 13.23 6.09 -8.73
N GLY A 249 12.02 5.54 -8.67
CA GLY A 249 11.78 4.09 -8.75
C GLY A 249 11.84 3.47 -10.15
N GLU A 250 11.97 4.25 -11.22
CA GLU A 250 12.03 3.77 -12.62
C GLU A 250 13.46 3.54 -13.14
N THR A 251 14.42 3.22 -12.26
CA THR A 251 15.80 2.99 -12.70
C THR A 251 15.99 1.59 -13.28
N SER A 252 16.29 1.51 -14.58
CA SER A 252 16.70 0.29 -15.29
C SER A 252 18.15 -0.10 -15.00
N ASN A 253 19.01 0.88 -14.69
CA ASN A 253 20.40 0.71 -14.30
C ASN A 253 20.76 1.63 -13.12
N PRO A 254 20.94 1.09 -11.90
CA PRO A 254 21.08 1.89 -10.68
C PRO A 254 22.21 2.93 -10.71
N LYS A 255 23.33 2.66 -11.41
CA LYS A 255 24.49 3.58 -11.40
C LYS A 255 24.33 4.73 -12.39
N THR A 256 23.97 4.42 -13.63
CA THR A 256 23.80 5.44 -14.68
C THR A 256 22.59 6.30 -14.40
N ASP A 257 21.52 5.70 -13.88
CA ASP A 257 20.26 6.41 -13.65
C ASP A 257 20.35 7.31 -12.42
N LEU A 258 21.06 6.90 -11.35
CA LEU A 258 21.26 7.75 -10.17
C LEU A 258 22.11 8.99 -10.48
N LYS A 259 23.16 8.84 -11.29
CA LYS A 259 23.92 9.99 -11.80
C LYS A 259 23.01 10.95 -12.56
N HIS A 260 22.17 10.42 -13.47
CA HIS A 260 21.26 11.24 -14.25
C HIS A 260 20.21 11.95 -13.37
N LEU A 261 19.69 11.27 -12.34
CA LEU A 261 18.78 11.86 -11.36
C LEU A 261 19.42 13.02 -10.60
N GLN A 262 20.69 12.87 -10.19
CA GLN A 262 21.42 13.97 -9.56
C GLN A 262 21.59 15.16 -10.54
N GLU A 263 21.91 14.89 -11.82
CA GLU A 263 22.13 15.93 -12.85
C GLU A 263 20.82 16.71 -13.06
N LYS A 264 19.73 15.96 -13.23
CA LYS A 264 18.37 16.50 -13.36
C LYS A 264 17.93 17.31 -12.14
N LEU A 265 18.20 16.82 -10.93
CA LEU A 265 17.87 17.52 -9.68
C LEU A 265 18.48 18.92 -9.67
N LEU A 266 19.78 19.01 -9.96
CA LEU A 266 20.50 20.27 -9.93
C LEU A 266 20.16 21.17 -11.11
N SER A 267 19.96 20.64 -12.32
CA SER A 267 19.58 21.44 -13.48
C SER A 267 18.21 22.09 -13.27
N GLU A 268 17.23 21.36 -12.72
CA GLU A 268 15.89 21.89 -12.42
C GLU A 268 15.92 22.98 -11.32
N ILE A 269 16.76 22.81 -10.29
CA ILE A 269 16.82 23.76 -9.16
C ILE A 269 17.67 25.00 -9.49
N LEU A 270 18.72 24.85 -10.30
CA LEU A 270 19.65 25.92 -10.62
C LEU A 270 19.38 26.58 -11.98
N GLU A 271 18.49 26.01 -12.79
CA GLU A 271 18.17 26.47 -14.16
C GLU A 271 19.44 26.54 -15.03
N ASP A 272 20.34 25.55 -14.88
CA ASP A 272 21.60 25.46 -15.62
C ASP A 272 21.72 24.10 -16.32
N ASP A 273 21.65 24.13 -17.65
CA ASP A 273 21.72 22.96 -18.52
C ASP A 273 23.15 22.39 -18.67
N LYS A 274 24.18 23.07 -18.12
CA LYS A 274 25.60 22.66 -18.26
C LYS A 274 26.09 21.77 -17.13
N ILE A 275 25.17 21.22 -16.33
CA ILE A 275 25.50 20.43 -15.16
C ILE A 275 25.79 18.98 -15.57
N HIS A 276 27.09 18.65 -15.64
CA HIS A 276 27.58 17.29 -15.82
C HIS A 276 28.77 17.02 -14.90
N TRP A 277 28.85 15.80 -14.37
CA TRP A 277 30.01 15.35 -13.57
C TRP A 277 30.43 13.92 -13.92
N ARG A 278 31.60 13.51 -13.41
CA ARG A 278 32.24 12.26 -13.81
C ARG A 278 31.63 11.04 -13.12
N ASN A 279 31.25 11.17 -11.84
CA ASN A 279 30.76 10.08 -11.02
C ASN A 279 29.72 10.56 -9.97
N ILE A 280 29.06 9.61 -9.30
CA ILE A 280 27.97 9.87 -8.36
C ILE A 280 28.47 10.65 -7.13
N GLU A 281 29.69 10.36 -6.67
CA GLU A 281 30.28 11.00 -5.50
C GLU A 281 30.53 12.49 -5.74
N GLU A 282 30.98 12.86 -6.95
CA GLU A 282 31.10 14.24 -7.37
C GLU A 282 29.73 14.93 -7.41
N GLY A 283 28.71 14.27 -7.95
CA GLY A 283 27.33 14.77 -7.95
C GLY A 283 26.79 15.05 -6.55
N THR A 284 26.98 14.11 -5.63
CA THR A 284 26.59 14.23 -4.22
C THR A 284 27.25 15.45 -3.56
N ALA A 285 28.56 15.61 -3.71
CA ALA A 285 29.28 16.76 -3.15
C ALA A 285 28.84 18.10 -3.77
N LYS A 286 28.44 18.10 -5.05
CA LYS A 286 27.92 19.29 -5.72
C LYS A 286 26.52 19.65 -5.22
N ILE A 287 25.64 18.67 -5.02
CA ILE A 287 24.31 18.87 -4.43
C ILE A 287 24.45 19.54 -3.07
N GLU A 288 25.24 18.96 -2.17
CA GLU A 288 25.49 19.50 -0.83
C GLU A 288 26.01 20.94 -0.88
N ARG A 289 27.05 21.20 -1.68
CA ARG A 289 27.66 22.53 -1.75
C ARG A 289 26.75 23.59 -2.37
N ARG A 290 25.96 23.24 -3.39
CA ARG A 290 25.15 24.20 -4.15
C ARG A 290 23.81 24.46 -3.50
N LEU A 291 23.19 23.44 -2.90
CA LEU A 291 21.88 23.56 -2.28
C LEU A 291 21.95 23.99 -0.81
N GLY A 292 23.12 23.91 -0.17
CA GLY A 292 23.31 24.31 1.23
C GLY A 292 23.01 25.78 1.57
N PHE A 293 22.86 26.65 0.55
CA PHE A 293 22.53 28.06 0.74
C PHE A 293 21.21 28.47 0.07
N LYS A 294 20.46 27.51 -0.49
CA LYS A 294 19.24 27.78 -1.26
C LYS A 294 18.04 27.16 -0.56
N ARG A 295 16.92 27.88 -0.51
CA ARG A 295 15.68 27.38 0.07
C ARG A 295 14.93 26.57 -0.99
N VAL A 296 14.99 25.24 -0.90
CA VAL A 296 14.49 24.35 -1.97
C VAL A 296 13.30 23.49 -1.54
N LEU A 297 12.47 23.11 -2.52
CA LEU A 297 11.45 22.07 -2.37
C LEU A 297 11.79 20.88 -3.27
N ILE A 298 12.07 19.73 -2.67
CA ILE A 298 12.43 18.52 -3.41
C ILE A 298 11.43 17.41 -3.10
N VAL A 299 10.91 16.75 -4.12
CA VAL A 299 10.15 15.50 -3.98
C VAL A 299 10.94 14.37 -4.62
N LEU A 300 11.28 13.36 -3.83
CA LEU A 300 11.85 12.09 -4.27
C LEU A 300 10.74 11.03 -4.23
N ASP A 301 10.15 10.76 -5.38
CA ASP A 301 9.03 9.82 -5.52
C ASP A 301 9.51 8.39 -5.79
N ASN A 302 8.90 7.41 -5.12
CA ASN A 302 9.17 5.98 -5.24
C ASN A 302 10.62 5.56 -4.91
N VAL A 303 11.18 6.09 -3.82
CA VAL A 303 12.49 5.65 -3.31
C VAL A 303 12.38 4.22 -2.77
N ASP A 304 13.23 3.32 -3.25
CA ASP A 304 13.24 1.90 -2.89
C ASP A 304 14.60 1.33 -2.47
N ASP A 305 15.69 2.11 -2.61
CA ASP A 305 17.03 1.78 -2.09
C ASP A 305 17.59 2.96 -1.28
N ILE A 306 18.20 2.65 -0.13
CA ILE A 306 18.87 3.63 0.73
C ILE A 306 20.00 4.38 0.00
N LYS A 307 20.64 3.75 -0.99
CA LYS A 307 21.65 4.40 -1.83
C LYS A 307 21.06 5.55 -2.64
N GLN A 308 19.83 5.46 -3.11
CA GLN A 308 19.19 6.55 -3.83
C GLN A 308 19.01 7.75 -2.90
N LEU A 309 18.48 7.50 -1.69
CA LEU A 309 18.28 8.54 -0.69
C LEU A 309 19.62 9.18 -0.28
N ASN A 310 20.62 8.37 0.05
CA ASN A 310 21.94 8.84 0.49
C ASN A 310 22.71 9.66 -0.55
N ASN A 311 22.37 9.55 -1.84
CA ASN A 311 23.04 10.28 -2.91
C ASN A 311 22.21 11.46 -3.46
N LEU A 312 20.92 11.56 -3.11
CA LEU A 312 20.03 12.65 -3.55
C LEU A 312 19.66 13.59 -2.40
N ALA A 313 19.43 13.06 -1.20
CA ALA A 313 19.03 13.83 -0.02
C ALA A 313 19.51 13.15 1.27
N GLY A 314 20.84 12.97 1.40
CA GLY A 314 21.42 12.17 2.47
C GLY A 314 21.30 12.78 3.88
N LYS A 315 21.31 14.12 4.02
CA LYS A 315 21.18 14.81 5.32
C LYS A 315 20.48 16.15 5.19
N CYS A 316 19.81 16.61 6.25
CA CYS A 316 19.19 17.94 6.31
C CYS A 316 20.21 19.08 6.05
N ALA A 317 21.46 18.89 6.48
CA ALA A 317 22.55 19.88 6.34
C ALA A 317 22.95 20.18 4.89
N TRP A 318 22.51 19.37 3.92
CA TRP A 318 22.78 19.61 2.50
C TRP A 318 21.98 20.76 1.92
N PHE A 319 20.95 21.22 2.63
CA PHE A 319 19.98 22.18 2.11
C PHE A 319 19.93 23.42 2.98
N GLY A 320 19.75 24.58 2.34
CA GLY A 320 19.67 25.85 3.04
C GLY A 320 18.47 25.94 3.97
N PRO A 321 18.50 26.84 4.97
CA PRO A 321 17.40 27.04 5.91
C PRO A 321 16.06 27.23 5.21
N GLY A 322 15.01 26.63 5.77
CA GLY A 322 13.65 26.72 5.24
C GLY A 322 13.36 25.76 4.09
N SER A 323 14.28 24.85 3.74
CA SER A 323 14.09 23.83 2.70
C SER A 323 13.16 22.70 3.14
N ARG A 324 12.44 22.10 2.19
CA ARG A 324 11.51 20.99 2.42
C ARG A 324 11.80 19.84 1.46
N ILE A 325 12.03 18.66 2.01
CA ILE A 325 12.33 17.46 1.23
C ILE A 325 11.27 16.42 1.56
N ILE A 326 10.56 15.97 0.54
CA ILE A 326 9.48 14.99 0.64
C ILE A 326 9.94 13.71 -0.04
N ILE A 327 9.84 12.59 0.67
CA ILE A 327 10.24 11.28 0.16
C ILE A 327 9.00 10.41 0.13
N THR A 328 8.67 9.81 -1.00
CA THR A 328 7.63 8.77 -1.04
C THR A 328 8.29 7.40 -1.13
N THR A 329 7.83 6.44 -0.33
CA THR A 329 8.37 5.08 -0.34
C THR A 329 7.33 4.03 0.05
N ARG A 330 7.58 2.78 -0.33
CA ARG A 330 6.81 1.62 0.15
C ARG A 330 7.46 0.98 1.38
N ASP A 331 8.71 1.32 1.65
CA ASP A 331 9.54 0.71 2.68
C ASP A 331 9.82 1.73 3.79
N LYS A 332 9.10 1.61 4.91
CA LYS A 332 9.24 2.53 6.04
C LYS A 332 10.64 2.45 6.69
N HIS A 333 11.33 1.32 6.55
CA HIS A 333 12.67 1.15 7.11
C HIS A 333 13.71 2.02 6.39
N LEU A 334 13.48 2.37 5.12
CA LEU A 334 14.33 3.35 4.42
C LEU A 334 14.30 4.73 5.09
N LEU A 335 13.16 5.09 5.70
CA LEU A 335 13.01 6.35 6.43
C LEU A 335 13.73 6.31 7.78
N ASP A 336 13.83 5.13 8.42
CA ASP A 336 14.65 4.92 9.62
C ASP A 336 16.14 5.06 9.28
N LEU A 337 16.59 4.36 8.24
CA LEU A 337 18.00 4.38 7.80
C LEU A 337 18.45 5.76 7.31
N GLY A 338 17.53 6.51 6.68
CA GLY A 338 17.78 7.86 6.17
C GLY A 338 17.57 8.97 7.21
N GLU A 339 17.37 8.63 8.49
CA GLU A 339 17.17 9.59 9.59
C GLU A 339 16.05 10.63 9.31
N VAL A 340 14.98 10.19 8.65
CA VAL A 340 13.87 11.08 8.25
C VAL A 340 13.04 11.46 9.47
N GLU A 341 13.03 12.75 9.78
CA GLU A 341 12.45 13.35 11.00
C GLU A 341 10.95 13.11 11.14
N LYS A 342 10.18 13.35 10.06
CA LYS A 342 8.72 13.31 10.08
C LYS A 342 8.19 12.24 9.15
N ARG A 343 7.11 11.57 9.55
CA ARG A 343 6.53 10.46 8.80
C ARG A 343 5.02 10.62 8.67
N TYR A 344 4.51 10.24 7.52
CA TYR A 344 3.09 10.22 7.23
C TYR A 344 2.75 8.89 6.54
N GLU A 345 1.97 8.06 7.23
CA GLU A 345 1.42 6.83 6.67
C GLU A 345 0.12 7.15 5.92
N VAL A 346 0.08 6.86 4.62
CA VAL A 346 -1.13 7.04 3.82
C VAL A 346 -2.11 5.91 4.11
N LYS A 347 -3.30 6.27 4.61
CA LYS A 347 -4.38 5.33 4.92
C LYS A 347 -5.22 5.01 3.68
N MET A 348 -5.89 3.86 3.72
CA MET A 348 -6.94 3.50 2.74
C MET A 348 -8.06 4.53 2.77
N LEU A 349 -8.76 4.66 1.63
CA LEU A 349 -9.96 5.49 1.55
C LEU A 349 -11.08 4.85 2.37
N ASP A 350 -11.85 5.67 3.06
CA ASP A 350 -13.08 5.21 3.70
C ASP A 350 -14.16 4.87 2.64
N GLU A 351 -15.30 4.31 3.07
CA GLU A 351 -16.37 3.90 2.15
C GLU A 351 -16.91 5.08 1.32
N LYS A 352 -17.02 6.26 1.93
CA LYS A 352 -17.56 7.45 1.25
C LYS A 352 -16.56 7.96 0.21
N GLU A 353 -15.30 8.08 0.59
CA GLU A 353 -14.24 8.53 -0.30
C GLU A 353 -14.00 7.53 -1.44
N SER A 354 -14.11 6.24 -1.14
CA SER A 354 -14.01 5.16 -2.14
C SER A 354 -15.13 5.24 -3.16
N LEU A 355 -16.37 5.48 -2.72
CA LEU A 355 -17.52 5.63 -3.60
C LEU A 355 -17.34 6.84 -4.52
N GLU A 356 -16.94 7.97 -3.96
CA GLU A 356 -16.74 9.21 -4.70
C GLU A 356 -15.66 9.04 -5.78
N LEU A 357 -14.51 8.45 -5.43
CA LEU A 357 -13.43 8.18 -6.38
C LEU A 357 -13.89 7.21 -7.47
N PHE A 358 -14.52 6.11 -7.10
CA PHE A 358 -15.03 5.14 -8.07
C PHE A 358 -16.03 5.77 -9.04
N CYS A 359 -16.99 6.54 -8.53
CA CYS A 359 -18.00 7.19 -9.34
C CYS A 359 -17.41 8.25 -10.28
N HIS A 360 -16.34 8.93 -9.85
CA HIS A 360 -15.64 9.86 -10.72
C HIS A 360 -15.12 9.15 -11.98
N TYR A 361 -14.52 7.97 -11.84
CA TYR A 361 -14.00 7.20 -12.99
C TYR A 361 -15.10 6.45 -13.77
N ALA A 362 -16.09 5.88 -13.07
CA ALA A 362 -17.14 5.06 -13.68
C ALA A 362 -18.29 5.88 -14.32
N PHE A 363 -18.59 7.07 -13.78
CA PHE A 363 -19.75 7.87 -14.18
C PHE A 363 -19.42 9.34 -14.50
N ARG A 364 -18.21 9.83 -14.20
CA ARG A 364 -17.85 11.27 -14.23
C ARG A 364 -18.73 12.13 -13.30
N LYS A 365 -19.16 11.53 -12.20
CA LYS A 365 -20.03 12.13 -11.16
C LYS A 365 -19.52 11.69 -9.78
N SER A 366 -19.96 12.33 -8.71
CA SER A 366 -19.62 11.93 -7.33
C SER A 366 -20.46 10.77 -6.79
N CYS A 367 -21.56 10.42 -7.46
CA CYS A 367 -22.49 9.38 -7.01
C CYS A 367 -22.93 8.48 -8.19
N PRO A 368 -23.30 7.22 -7.92
CA PRO A 368 -23.79 6.31 -8.94
C PRO A 368 -25.25 6.63 -9.32
N GLU A 369 -25.65 6.21 -10.52
CA GLU A 369 -27.06 6.19 -10.92
C GLU A 369 -27.82 5.11 -10.16
N SER A 370 -29.14 5.27 -9.98
CA SER A 370 -29.94 4.43 -9.05
C SER A 370 -29.88 2.94 -9.38
N ASN A 371 -29.86 2.57 -10.66
CA ASN A 371 -29.73 1.19 -11.15
C ASN A 371 -28.32 0.58 -10.99
N TYR A 372 -27.30 1.38 -10.68
CA TYR A 372 -25.91 0.93 -10.46
C TYR A 372 -25.48 0.96 -8.99
N LYS A 373 -26.36 1.34 -8.05
CA LYS A 373 -25.99 1.50 -6.64
C LYS A 373 -25.45 0.22 -6.02
N ASP A 374 -26.16 -0.89 -6.18
CA ASP A 374 -25.75 -2.19 -5.61
C ASP A 374 -24.47 -2.72 -6.26
N LEU A 375 -24.33 -2.53 -7.58
CA LEU A 375 -23.12 -2.91 -8.31
C LEU A 375 -21.91 -2.04 -7.92
N SER A 376 -22.13 -0.76 -7.63
CA SER A 376 -21.09 0.15 -7.14
C SER A 376 -20.63 -0.27 -5.75
N ASN A 377 -21.57 -0.64 -4.85
CA ASN A 377 -21.23 -1.19 -3.54
C ASN A 377 -20.42 -2.49 -3.65
N ARG A 378 -20.80 -3.37 -4.57
CA ARG A 378 -20.05 -4.59 -4.88
C ARG A 378 -18.64 -4.27 -5.37
N ALA A 379 -18.49 -3.31 -6.28
CA ALA A 379 -17.19 -2.83 -6.75
C ALA A 379 -16.31 -2.28 -5.61
N MET A 380 -16.87 -1.47 -4.70
CA MET A 380 -16.14 -0.98 -3.53
C MET A 380 -15.65 -2.13 -2.63
N SER A 381 -16.50 -3.14 -2.42
CA SER A 381 -16.13 -4.33 -1.65
C SER A 381 -14.97 -5.09 -2.28
N CYS A 382 -14.85 -5.11 -3.61
CA CYS A 382 -13.69 -5.70 -4.28
C CYS A 382 -12.41 -4.86 -4.12
N CYS A 383 -12.51 -3.54 -4.20
CA CYS A 383 -11.34 -2.67 -4.16
C CYS A 383 -10.84 -2.35 -2.75
N LYS A 384 -11.67 -2.55 -1.72
CA LYS A 384 -11.35 -2.36 -0.29
C LYS A 384 -10.64 -1.04 0.04
N GLY A 385 -11.05 0.04 -0.62
CA GLY A 385 -10.52 1.39 -0.38
C GLY A 385 -9.15 1.68 -0.99
N LEU A 386 -8.60 0.79 -1.83
CA LEU A 386 -7.36 1.05 -2.57
C LEU A 386 -7.63 1.94 -3.79
N PRO A 387 -7.10 3.19 -3.85
CA PRO A 387 -7.38 4.14 -4.93
C PRO A 387 -7.10 3.60 -6.33
N LEU A 388 -5.94 2.96 -6.53
CA LEU A 388 -5.59 2.40 -7.84
C LEU A 388 -6.59 1.33 -8.32
N ALA A 389 -7.09 0.51 -7.40
CA ALA A 389 -8.08 -0.51 -7.76
C ALA A 389 -9.41 0.12 -8.17
N LEU A 390 -9.85 1.15 -7.43
CA LEU A 390 -11.07 1.92 -7.73
C LEU A 390 -10.98 2.61 -9.08
N GLU A 391 -9.85 3.25 -9.38
CA GLU A 391 -9.60 3.92 -10.67
C GLU A 391 -9.63 2.93 -11.84
N VAL A 392 -8.90 1.82 -11.73
CA VAL A 392 -8.81 0.80 -12.79
C VAL A 392 -10.18 0.17 -13.05
N LEU A 393 -10.88 -0.23 -11.99
CA LEU A 393 -12.20 -0.84 -12.11
C LEU A 393 -13.24 0.16 -12.63
N GLY A 394 -13.28 1.37 -12.07
CA GLY A 394 -14.20 2.42 -12.52
C GLY A 394 -13.99 2.78 -14.00
N SER A 395 -12.73 2.94 -14.41
CA SER A 395 -12.39 3.23 -15.81
C SER A 395 -12.76 2.09 -16.76
N HIS A 396 -12.61 0.83 -16.34
CA HIS A 396 -13.01 -0.34 -17.13
C HIS A 396 -14.53 -0.39 -17.36
N LEU A 397 -15.29 0.05 -16.35
CA LEU A 397 -16.75 0.02 -16.32
C LEU A 397 -17.41 1.26 -16.94
N PHE A 398 -16.63 2.30 -17.26
CA PHE A 398 -17.12 3.54 -17.85
C PHE A 398 -17.91 3.28 -19.15
N LYS A 399 -19.13 3.85 -19.21
CA LYS A 399 -20.08 3.70 -20.34
C LYS A 399 -20.45 2.25 -20.69
N LYS A 400 -20.31 1.30 -19.75
CA LYS A 400 -20.78 -0.09 -19.90
C LYS A 400 -22.18 -0.27 -19.32
N ASN A 401 -22.91 -1.27 -19.80
CA ASN A 401 -24.24 -1.61 -19.31
C ASN A 401 -24.18 -2.51 -18.06
N VAL A 402 -25.33 -2.69 -17.40
CA VAL A 402 -25.49 -3.46 -16.15
C VAL A 402 -24.98 -4.91 -16.28
N ASP A 403 -25.19 -5.57 -17.41
CA ASP A 403 -24.79 -6.98 -17.56
C ASP A 403 -23.27 -7.11 -17.68
N VAL A 404 -22.62 -6.22 -18.44
CA VAL A 404 -21.16 -6.16 -18.51
C VAL A 404 -20.54 -5.83 -17.15
N TRP A 405 -21.20 -4.99 -16.33
CA TRP A 405 -20.77 -4.74 -14.95
C TRP A 405 -20.79 -6.01 -14.10
N LYS A 406 -21.89 -6.78 -14.16
CA LYS A 406 -21.99 -8.05 -13.41
C LYS A 406 -20.88 -9.00 -13.82
N ASP A 407 -20.69 -9.23 -15.11
CA ASP A 407 -19.65 -10.13 -15.63
C ASP A 407 -18.24 -9.67 -15.23
N ALA A 408 -17.97 -8.37 -15.28
CA ALA A 408 -16.68 -7.81 -14.91
C ALA A 408 -16.41 -7.96 -13.41
N LEU A 409 -17.41 -7.73 -12.56
CA LEU A 409 -17.30 -7.90 -11.10
C LEU A 409 -17.14 -9.38 -10.72
N ASP A 410 -17.89 -10.28 -11.36
CA ASP A 410 -17.74 -11.73 -11.18
C ASP A 410 -16.33 -12.22 -11.51
N ARG A 411 -15.68 -11.63 -12.52
CA ARG A 411 -14.27 -11.90 -12.83
C ARG A 411 -13.33 -11.31 -11.78
N TYR A 412 -13.57 -10.07 -11.37
CA TYR A 412 -12.70 -9.36 -10.43
C TYR A 412 -12.68 -10.00 -9.04
N GLU A 413 -13.82 -10.51 -8.58
CA GLU A 413 -13.93 -11.25 -7.31
C GLU A 413 -13.16 -12.58 -7.32
N LYS A 414 -12.96 -13.17 -8.50
CA LYS A 414 -12.16 -14.40 -8.65
C LYS A 414 -10.67 -14.13 -8.73
N SER A 415 -10.29 -13.03 -9.38
CA SER A 415 -8.90 -12.63 -9.57
C SER A 415 -8.82 -11.11 -9.78
N PRO A 416 -7.98 -10.37 -9.02
CA PRO A 416 -7.81 -8.95 -9.21
C PRO A 416 -7.31 -8.61 -10.62
N HIS A 417 -7.66 -7.43 -11.13
CA HIS A 417 -7.22 -7.01 -12.46
C HIS A 417 -5.68 -6.94 -12.59
N GLY A 418 -5.14 -7.44 -13.71
CA GLY A 418 -3.69 -7.58 -13.91
C GLY A 418 -2.87 -6.30 -13.70
N ASN A 419 -3.41 -5.12 -14.04
CA ASN A 419 -2.72 -3.85 -13.78
C ASN A 419 -2.56 -3.54 -12.28
N VAL A 420 -3.58 -3.87 -11.47
CA VAL A 420 -3.52 -3.71 -10.01
C VAL A 420 -2.52 -4.71 -9.43
N GLN A 421 -2.58 -5.97 -9.90
CA GLN A 421 -1.63 -7.01 -9.47
C GLN A 421 -0.18 -6.61 -9.76
N LYS A 422 0.13 -6.10 -10.96
CA LYS A 422 1.47 -5.64 -11.34
C LYS A 422 2.02 -4.61 -10.35
N VAL A 423 1.22 -3.61 -9.98
CA VAL A 423 1.66 -2.55 -9.06
C VAL A 423 1.87 -3.09 -7.63
N LEU A 424 0.97 -3.94 -7.14
CA LEU A 424 1.09 -4.55 -5.81
C LEU A 424 2.27 -5.52 -5.72
N ARG A 425 2.56 -6.23 -6.81
CA ARG A 425 3.61 -7.25 -6.89
C ARG A 425 5.02 -6.68 -6.84
N ILE A 426 5.25 -5.41 -7.21
CA ILE A 426 6.59 -4.77 -7.15
C ILE A 426 7.26 -4.97 -5.77
N SER A 427 6.53 -4.74 -4.68
CA SER A 427 7.08 -4.94 -3.33
C SER A 427 7.41 -6.41 -3.06
N TYR A 428 6.58 -7.34 -3.55
CA TYR A 428 6.82 -8.78 -3.44
C TYR A 428 8.03 -9.24 -4.27
N ASP A 429 8.17 -8.76 -5.51
CA ASP A 429 9.25 -9.19 -6.41
C ASP A 429 10.63 -8.79 -5.86
N SER A 430 10.71 -7.69 -5.09
CA SER A 430 11.93 -7.25 -4.39
C SER A 430 12.34 -8.12 -3.19
N LEU A 431 11.46 -9.00 -2.70
CA LEU A 431 11.73 -9.85 -1.53
C LEU A 431 12.71 -10.99 -1.84
N PHE A 432 13.46 -11.40 -0.82
CA PHE A 432 14.28 -12.61 -0.86
C PHE A 432 13.40 -13.87 -0.86
N ARG A 433 14.01 -15.01 -1.26
CA ARG A 433 13.29 -16.29 -1.42
C ARG A 433 12.50 -16.71 -0.16
N HIS A 434 13.09 -16.56 1.02
CA HIS A 434 12.44 -16.97 2.27
C HIS A 434 11.29 -16.03 2.65
N GLU A 435 11.47 -14.71 2.49
CA GLU A 435 10.42 -13.70 2.70
C GLU A 435 9.23 -13.90 1.76
N LYS A 436 9.48 -14.25 0.49
CA LYS A 436 8.44 -14.64 -0.47
C LYS A 436 7.64 -15.84 0.03
N SER A 437 8.32 -16.85 0.58
CA SER A 437 7.66 -18.03 1.14
C SER A 437 6.77 -17.67 2.34
N ILE A 438 7.28 -16.84 3.26
CA ILE A 438 6.52 -16.34 4.42
C ILE A 438 5.29 -15.56 3.95
N PHE A 439 5.45 -14.65 2.98
CA PHE A 439 4.35 -13.86 2.44
C PHE A 439 3.22 -14.75 1.89
N LEU A 440 3.57 -15.77 1.10
CA LEU A 440 2.59 -16.70 0.53
C LEU A 440 1.91 -17.56 1.62
N ASP A 441 2.63 -17.95 2.67
CA ASP A 441 2.02 -18.67 3.80
C ASP A 441 1.00 -17.82 4.53
N VAL A 442 1.31 -16.54 4.77
CA VAL A 442 0.36 -15.63 5.42
C VAL A 442 -0.85 -15.38 4.52
N ALA A 443 -0.64 -15.16 3.22
CA ALA A 443 -1.73 -14.97 2.27
C ALA A 443 -2.67 -16.19 2.19
N CYS A 444 -2.12 -17.41 2.24
CA CYS A 444 -2.90 -18.64 2.12
C CYS A 444 -3.52 -19.10 3.46
N PHE A 445 -2.81 -18.99 4.59
CA PHE A 445 -3.15 -19.70 5.82
C PHE A 445 -3.25 -18.84 7.08
N PHE A 446 -2.44 -17.78 7.20
CA PHE A 446 -2.20 -17.12 8.50
C PHE A 446 -2.75 -15.70 8.64
N LYS A 447 -3.51 -15.19 7.68
CA LYS A 447 -4.24 -13.92 7.87
C LYS A 447 -5.18 -14.01 9.08
N GLY A 448 -5.09 -13.01 9.96
CA GLY A 448 -5.86 -12.89 11.20
C GLY A 448 -5.37 -13.78 12.34
N GLN A 449 -4.26 -14.51 12.18
CA GLN A 449 -3.72 -15.37 13.23
C GLN A 449 -2.77 -14.59 14.16
N ARG A 450 -2.61 -15.08 15.39
CA ARG A 450 -1.67 -14.49 16.36
C ARG A 450 -0.22 -14.58 15.87
N LEU A 451 0.53 -13.50 16.08
CA LEU A 451 1.91 -13.34 15.60
C LEU A 451 2.85 -14.41 16.17
N ASP A 452 2.71 -14.74 17.45
CA ASP A 452 3.52 -15.76 18.14
C ASP A 452 3.31 -17.17 17.59
N TYR A 453 2.06 -17.54 17.33
CA TYR A 453 1.70 -18.80 16.67
C TYR A 453 2.35 -18.90 15.28
N VAL A 454 2.22 -17.85 14.48
CA VAL A 454 2.77 -17.84 13.11
C VAL A 454 4.30 -17.92 13.13
N LYS A 455 4.97 -17.16 14.00
CA LYS A 455 6.44 -17.24 14.17
C LYS A 455 6.89 -18.65 14.50
N THR A 456 6.21 -19.31 15.44
CA THR A 456 6.52 -20.70 15.84
C THR A 456 6.48 -21.66 14.65
N VAL A 457 5.46 -21.56 13.80
CA VAL A 457 5.30 -22.42 12.61
C VAL A 457 6.36 -22.12 11.53
N LEU A 458 6.68 -20.84 11.33
CA LEU A 458 7.66 -20.42 10.34
C LEU A 458 9.09 -20.76 10.76
N ASP A 459 9.47 -20.52 12.03
CA ASP A 459 10.79 -20.86 12.58
C ASP A 459 11.04 -22.37 12.54
N ALA A 460 10.01 -23.18 12.76
CA ALA A 460 10.07 -24.63 12.59
C ALA A 460 10.42 -25.05 11.16
N SER A 461 10.04 -24.23 10.18
CA SER A 461 10.32 -24.44 8.75
C SER A 461 11.70 -23.91 8.33
N ASP A 462 12.57 -23.59 9.30
CA ASP A 462 13.89 -22.97 9.10
C ASP A 462 13.82 -21.59 8.41
N PHE A 463 12.68 -20.90 8.55
CA PHE A 463 12.57 -19.50 8.14
C PHE A 463 12.95 -18.59 9.30
N SER A 464 13.77 -17.56 9.04
CA SER A 464 14.03 -16.48 10.01
C SER A 464 12.76 -15.64 10.20
N SER A 465 11.75 -16.16 10.90
CA SER A 465 10.39 -15.60 10.88
C SER A 465 10.31 -14.19 11.45
N GLY A 466 11.10 -13.90 12.48
CA GLY A 466 11.19 -12.57 13.09
C GLY A 466 11.65 -11.52 12.08
N ASP A 467 12.73 -11.80 11.36
CA ASP A 467 13.31 -10.88 10.37
C ASP A 467 12.40 -10.77 9.14
N GLY A 468 11.94 -11.91 8.63
CA GLY A 468 11.10 -11.93 7.43
C GLY A 468 9.75 -11.24 7.62
N ILE A 469 9.06 -11.43 8.75
CA ILE A 469 7.81 -10.71 9.05
C ILE A 469 8.08 -9.21 9.19
N THR A 470 9.19 -8.83 9.84
CA THR A 470 9.59 -7.44 9.98
C THR A 470 9.82 -6.78 8.61
N THR A 471 10.52 -7.45 7.68
CA THR A 471 10.67 -6.97 6.31
C THR A 471 9.32 -6.74 5.63
N LEU A 472 8.39 -7.69 5.74
CA LEU A 472 7.06 -7.59 5.11
C LEU A 472 6.23 -6.43 5.69
N VAL A 473 6.31 -6.22 7.00
CA VAL A 473 5.68 -5.06 7.68
C VAL A 473 6.34 -3.76 7.22
N ASN A 474 7.67 -3.74 7.10
CA ASN A 474 8.40 -2.55 6.65
C ASN A 474 8.03 -2.16 5.22
N LYS A 475 7.86 -3.14 4.34
CA LYS A 475 7.42 -2.94 2.94
C LYS A 475 5.91 -2.74 2.78
N SER A 476 5.18 -2.51 3.86
CA SER A 476 3.72 -2.26 3.86
C SER A 476 2.91 -3.39 3.18
N LEU A 477 3.41 -4.63 3.25
CA LEU A 477 2.74 -5.84 2.76
C LEU A 477 1.91 -6.53 3.86
N LEU A 478 2.33 -6.35 5.11
CA LEU A 478 1.65 -6.86 6.31
C LEU A 478 1.46 -5.74 7.33
N THR A 479 0.50 -5.95 8.22
CA THR A 479 0.28 -5.12 9.40
C THR A 479 0.15 -6.04 10.61
N VAL A 480 0.63 -5.59 11.77
CA VAL A 480 0.39 -6.28 13.05
C VAL A 480 -0.48 -5.38 13.87
N ASP A 481 -1.65 -5.88 14.26
CA ASP A 481 -2.62 -5.15 15.07
C ASP A 481 -3.17 -6.09 16.14
N TYR A 482 -3.22 -5.62 17.40
CA TYR A 482 -3.57 -6.42 18.58
C TYR A 482 -2.92 -7.82 18.59
N ASP A 483 -1.60 -7.88 18.34
CA ASP A 483 -0.81 -9.12 18.23
C ASP A 483 -1.25 -10.11 17.14
N CYS A 484 -2.11 -9.69 16.21
CA CYS A 484 -2.57 -10.48 15.07
C CYS A 484 -1.97 -9.98 13.75
N LEU A 485 -1.62 -10.92 12.88
CA LEU A 485 -1.10 -10.66 11.55
C LEU A 485 -2.23 -10.35 10.57
N TRP A 486 -2.20 -9.17 9.98
CA TRP A 486 -3.15 -8.72 8.97
C TRP A 486 -2.48 -8.51 7.62
N MET A 487 -3.23 -8.79 6.56
CA MET A 487 -2.86 -8.56 5.18
C MET A 487 -4.08 -7.98 4.46
N HIS A 488 -3.89 -6.87 3.76
CA HIS A 488 -4.95 -6.26 2.96
C HIS A 488 -5.47 -7.26 1.91
N ASP A 489 -6.78 -7.27 1.67
CA ASP A 489 -7.45 -8.28 0.82
C ASP A 489 -6.83 -8.34 -0.57
N LEU A 490 -6.63 -7.20 -1.25
CA LEU A 490 -5.98 -7.19 -2.57
C LEU A 490 -4.52 -7.67 -2.56
N ILE A 491 -3.81 -7.51 -1.45
CA ILE A 491 -2.43 -8.03 -1.30
C ILE A 491 -2.49 -9.56 -1.11
N GLN A 492 -3.46 -10.04 -0.33
CA GLN A 492 -3.73 -11.46 -0.16
C GLN A 492 -4.12 -12.12 -1.48
N ASP A 493 -5.03 -11.50 -2.24
CA ASP A 493 -5.46 -12.00 -3.53
C ASP A 493 -4.30 -12.03 -4.52
N MET A 494 -3.46 -10.98 -4.55
CA MET A 494 -2.22 -10.99 -5.34
C MET A 494 -1.30 -12.16 -4.96
N GLY A 495 -1.10 -12.44 -3.67
CA GLY A 495 -0.31 -13.58 -3.22
C GLY A 495 -0.90 -14.93 -3.65
N ARG A 496 -2.21 -15.08 -3.57
CA ARG A 496 -2.94 -16.27 -4.00
C ARG A 496 -2.87 -16.48 -5.52
N GLU A 497 -2.96 -15.41 -6.29
CA GLU A 497 -2.82 -15.46 -7.75
C GLU A 497 -1.39 -15.87 -8.16
N ILE A 498 -0.35 -15.40 -7.46
CA ILE A 498 1.03 -15.87 -7.69
C ILE A 498 1.16 -17.39 -7.53
N VAL A 499 0.46 -17.99 -6.57
CA VAL A 499 0.46 -19.45 -6.40
C VAL A 499 -0.25 -20.14 -7.58
N LYS A 500 -1.37 -19.58 -8.05
CA LYS A 500 -2.10 -20.11 -9.20
C LYS A 500 -1.32 -19.98 -10.51
N GLU A 501 -0.65 -18.85 -10.76
CA GLU A 501 0.12 -18.58 -11.98
C GLU A 501 1.18 -19.66 -12.26
N LYS A 502 1.84 -20.17 -11.21
CA LYS A 502 2.86 -21.22 -11.35
C LYS A 502 2.30 -22.55 -11.84
N ALA A 503 1.04 -22.87 -11.51
CA ALA A 503 0.38 -24.12 -11.85
C ALA A 503 -1.11 -23.88 -12.14
N TYR A 504 -1.37 -23.15 -13.23
CA TYR A 504 -2.71 -22.64 -13.56
C TYR A 504 -3.74 -23.76 -13.74
N ASN A 505 -3.44 -24.73 -14.61
CA ASN A 505 -4.33 -25.86 -14.96
C ASN A 505 -4.16 -27.10 -14.08
N LYS A 506 -3.21 -27.08 -13.13
CA LYS A 506 -2.82 -28.28 -12.37
C LYS A 506 -2.83 -27.99 -10.88
N ILE A 507 -4.00 -28.19 -10.27
CA ILE A 507 -4.23 -27.88 -8.85
C ILE A 507 -3.24 -28.65 -7.96
N GLY A 508 -3.02 -29.94 -8.22
CA GLY A 508 -2.08 -30.79 -7.46
C GLY A 508 -0.59 -30.40 -7.57
N GLU A 509 -0.22 -29.48 -8.47
CA GLU A 509 1.14 -28.92 -8.61
C GLU A 509 1.28 -27.53 -7.96
N ARG A 510 0.23 -26.99 -7.35
CA ARG A 510 0.30 -25.70 -6.64
C ARG A 510 1.01 -25.86 -5.30
N SER A 511 1.92 -24.94 -4.98
CA SER A 511 2.66 -25.01 -3.72
C SER A 511 1.80 -24.88 -2.46
N ARG A 512 0.66 -24.19 -2.53
CA ARG A 512 -0.25 -23.93 -1.41
C ARG A 512 -1.69 -24.13 -1.87
N LEU A 513 -2.48 -24.84 -1.07
CA LEU A 513 -3.89 -25.08 -1.32
C LEU A 513 -4.72 -24.62 -0.13
N TRP A 514 -5.60 -23.65 -0.35
CA TRP A 514 -6.44 -23.05 0.70
C TRP A 514 -7.94 -23.03 0.37
N HIS A 515 -8.30 -23.19 -0.91
CA HIS A 515 -9.69 -23.26 -1.32
C HIS A 515 -10.19 -24.68 -1.11
N HIS A 516 -11.22 -24.86 -0.27
CA HIS A 516 -11.63 -26.20 0.16
C HIS A 516 -12.04 -27.10 -1.02
N GLU A 517 -12.70 -26.57 -2.05
CA GLU A 517 -13.05 -27.32 -3.26
C GLU A 517 -11.82 -27.86 -4.00
N ASP A 518 -10.79 -27.03 -4.19
CA ASP A 518 -9.53 -27.42 -4.81
C ASP A 518 -8.82 -28.51 -3.99
N VAL A 519 -8.81 -28.36 -2.66
CA VAL A 519 -8.20 -29.35 -1.76
C VAL A 519 -8.96 -30.67 -1.82
N LEU A 520 -10.29 -30.65 -1.79
CA LEU A 520 -11.12 -31.83 -1.89
C LEU A 520 -10.86 -32.58 -3.20
N GLN A 521 -10.82 -31.87 -4.32
CA GLN A 521 -10.50 -32.47 -5.61
C GLN A 521 -9.12 -33.14 -5.58
N VAL A 522 -8.10 -32.48 -5.03
CA VAL A 522 -6.75 -33.04 -4.92
C VAL A 522 -6.71 -34.30 -4.05
N LEU A 523 -7.48 -34.31 -2.96
CA LEU A 523 -7.50 -35.41 -2.01
C LEU A 523 -8.35 -36.60 -2.48
N GLU A 524 -9.45 -36.36 -3.18
CA GLU A 524 -10.35 -37.39 -3.72
C GLU A 524 -9.75 -38.03 -4.99
N ASP A 525 -9.10 -37.25 -5.85
CA ASP A 525 -8.48 -37.73 -7.10
C ASP A 525 -7.05 -38.29 -6.91
N ASP A 526 -6.47 -38.20 -5.71
CA ASP A 526 -5.08 -38.58 -5.39
C ASP A 526 -4.04 -37.98 -6.39
N ASN A 527 -4.25 -36.72 -6.76
CA ASN A 527 -3.43 -36.02 -7.77
C ASN A 527 -2.37 -35.08 -7.17
N GLY A 528 -2.16 -35.14 -5.84
CA GLY A 528 -1.17 -34.35 -5.14
C GLY A 528 0.27 -34.67 -5.56
N SER A 529 1.13 -33.65 -5.52
CA SER A 529 2.55 -33.76 -5.90
C SER A 529 3.51 -33.30 -4.81
N SER A 530 4.82 -33.49 -5.03
CA SER A 530 5.86 -32.98 -4.15
C SER A 530 5.98 -31.46 -4.14
N GLU A 531 5.31 -30.74 -5.06
CA GLU A 531 5.32 -29.27 -5.06
C GLU A 531 4.50 -28.68 -3.90
N ILE A 532 3.54 -29.44 -3.37
CA ILE A 532 2.66 -28.98 -2.30
C ILE A 532 3.46 -28.85 -0.98
N GLU A 533 3.55 -27.62 -0.48
CA GLU A 533 4.15 -27.27 0.80
C GLU A 533 3.10 -27.06 1.91
N GLY A 534 1.88 -26.64 1.56
CA GLY A 534 0.85 -26.33 2.56
C GLY A 534 -0.57 -26.63 2.09
N ILE A 535 -1.38 -27.18 2.98
CA ILE A 535 -2.80 -27.46 2.76
C ILE A 535 -3.62 -26.90 3.94
N MET A 536 -4.68 -26.17 3.60
CA MET A 536 -5.76 -25.80 4.51
C MET A 536 -7.10 -26.28 3.95
N LEU A 537 -7.69 -27.23 4.66
CA LEU A 537 -9.01 -27.76 4.41
C LEU A 537 -9.95 -27.31 5.53
N ASP A 538 -10.75 -26.29 5.24
CA ASP A 538 -11.70 -25.71 6.19
C ASP A 538 -13.01 -25.34 5.45
N PRO A 539 -13.84 -26.33 5.11
CA PRO A 539 -15.12 -26.08 4.46
C PRO A 539 -16.09 -25.34 5.41
N PRO A 540 -17.03 -24.54 4.88
CA PRO A 540 -17.98 -23.75 5.68
C PRO A 540 -18.92 -24.62 6.52
N HIS A 541 -19.15 -25.87 6.11
CA HIS A 541 -19.96 -26.85 6.83
C HIS A 541 -19.17 -28.14 6.98
N ARG A 542 -19.49 -28.89 8.05
CA ARG A 542 -18.85 -30.18 8.28
C ARG A 542 -19.03 -31.10 7.09
N LYS A 543 -17.92 -31.60 6.53
CA LYS A 543 -17.92 -32.53 5.41
C LYS A 543 -17.17 -33.80 5.77
N GLU A 544 -17.74 -34.94 5.39
CA GLU A 544 -17.06 -36.23 5.45
C GLU A 544 -16.40 -36.51 4.11
N ILE A 545 -15.15 -36.99 4.14
CA ILE A 545 -14.37 -37.28 2.94
C ILE A 545 -13.95 -38.75 2.95
N ASN A 546 -14.23 -39.40 1.82
CA ASN A 546 -13.69 -40.71 1.49
C ASN A 546 -12.37 -40.54 0.75
N CYS A 547 -11.30 -40.37 1.52
CA CYS A 547 -9.96 -40.18 0.97
C CYS A 547 -9.20 -41.51 0.95
N ILE A 548 -8.31 -41.66 -0.04
CA ILE A 548 -7.37 -42.78 -0.11
C ILE A 548 -6.33 -42.63 1.00
N ASP A 549 -6.03 -43.70 1.71
CA ASP A 549 -5.17 -43.70 2.89
C ASP A 549 -3.69 -43.36 2.59
N THR A 550 -3.27 -43.40 1.32
CA THR A 550 -1.92 -43.04 0.83
C THR A 550 -1.81 -41.65 0.22
N VAL A 551 -2.87 -40.82 0.24
CA VAL A 551 -2.91 -39.52 -0.50
C VAL A 551 -1.74 -38.59 -0.18
N PHE A 552 -1.24 -38.61 1.05
CA PHE A 552 -0.15 -37.72 1.48
C PHE A 552 1.24 -38.25 1.12
N GLU A 553 1.37 -39.48 0.61
CA GLU A 553 2.66 -40.10 0.30
C GLU A 553 3.43 -39.35 -0.79
N LYS A 554 2.71 -38.82 -1.78
CA LYS A 554 3.28 -38.04 -2.89
C LYS A 554 3.72 -36.64 -2.46
N MET A 555 3.17 -36.10 -1.37
CA MET A 555 3.35 -34.72 -0.91
C MET A 555 4.57 -34.57 0.01
N LYS A 556 5.75 -34.93 -0.49
CA LYS A 556 6.98 -35.04 0.32
C LYS A 556 7.44 -33.72 0.96
N ASN A 557 7.08 -32.57 0.39
CA ASN A 557 7.47 -31.25 0.88
C ASN A 557 6.39 -30.59 1.76
N LEU A 558 5.29 -31.29 2.05
CA LEU A 558 4.22 -30.76 2.89
C LEU A 558 4.74 -30.47 4.30
N ARG A 559 4.65 -29.20 4.70
CA ARG A 559 5.06 -28.69 6.01
C ARG A 559 3.89 -28.13 6.84
N ILE A 560 2.83 -27.66 6.19
CA ILE A 560 1.64 -27.13 6.85
C ILE A 560 0.43 -28.00 6.47
N LEU A 561 -0.23 -28.59 7.46
CA LEU A 561 -1.50 -29.28 7.28
C LEU A 561 -2.51 -28.76 8.30
N ILE A 562 -3.54 -28.09 7.81
CA ILE A 562 -4.66 -27.57 8.59
C ILE A 562 -5.93 -28.24 8.08
N VAL A 563 -6.62 -28.97 8.94
CA VAL A 563 -7.85 -29.70 8.67
C VAL A 563 -8.86 -29.36 9.76
N ARG A 564 -9.87 -28.60 9.36
CA ARG A 564 -10.97 -28.10 10.19
C ARG A 564 -12.29 -28.48 9.53
N ASN A 565 -13.35 -28.52 10.32
CA ASN A 565 -14.71 -28.81 9.82
C ASN A 565 -14.80 -30.03 8.89
N THR A 566 -13.94 -31.03 9.08
CA THR A 566 -13.83 -32.16 8.16
C THR A 566 -13.63 -33.45 8.96
N SER A 567 -14.27 -34.52 8.53
CA SER A 567 -14.10 -35.88 9.04
C SER A 567 -13.59 -36.80 7.92
N PHE A 568 -12.67 -37.69 8.26
CA PHE A 568 -12.12 -38.66 7.31
C PHE A 568 -12.72 -40.03 7.65
N SER A 569 -13.18 -40.77 6.64
CA SER A 569 -13.74 -42.10 6.84
C SER A 569 -12.68 -43.17 7.12
N HIS A 570 -11.45 -42.92 6.71
CA HIS A 570 -10.30 -43.80 6.90
C HIS A 570 -9.13 -43.06 7.53
N GLU A 571 -8.32 -43.79 8.30
CA GLU A 571 -7.07 -43.26 8.84
C GLU A 571 -6.01 -43.16 7.73
N PRO A 572 -5.24 -42.06 7.65
CA PRO A 572 -4.16 -41.99 6.69
C PRO A 572 -3.03 -42.94 7.11
N ARG A 573 -2.56 -43.79 6.20
CA ARG A 573 -1.42 -44.69 6.44
C ARG A 573 -0.10 -43.95 6.47
N TYR A 574 -0.02 -42.79 5.84
CA TYR A 574 1.20 -42.02 5.73
C TYR A 574 0.95 -40.53 6.06
N LEU A 575 1.88 -39.95 6.83
CA LEU A 575 1.98 -38.50 7.02
C LEU A 575 3.37 -38.01 6.57
N PRO A 576 3.46 -36.85 5.89
CA PRO A 576 4.73 -36.38 5.35
C PRO A 576 5.74 -36.04 6.45
N LYS A 577 6.95 -36.60 6.36
CA LYS A 577 8.05 -36.43 7.34
C LYS A 577 8.53 -34.97 7.51
N ASN A 578 8.13 -34.08 6.61
CA ASN A 578 8.49 -32.67 6.63
C ASN A 578 7.44 -31.77 7.33
N LEU A 579 6.37 -32.33 7.87
CA LEU A 579 5.37 -31.57 8.63
C LEU A 579 5.99 -30.79 9.80
N ARG A 580 5.62 -29.51 9.89
CA ARG A 580 5.98 -28.55 10.95
C ARG A 580 4.76 -28.06 11.71
N LEU A 581 3.62 -27.96 11.04
CA LEU A 581 2.31 -27.67 11.61
C LEU A 581 1.32 -28.78 11.25
N LEU A 582 0.65 -29.31 12.26
CA LEU A 582 -0.47 -30.25 12.12
C LEU A 582 -1.64 -29.78 13.00
N ASP A 583 -2.58 -29.05 12.40
CA ASP A 583 -3.85 -28.64 13.03
C ASP A 583 -4.97 -29.53 12.47
N TRP A 584 -5.30 -30.61 13.17
CA TRP A 584 -6.29 -31.60 12.73
C TRP A 584 -7.13 -32.08 13.93
N LYS A 585 -8.10 -31.25 14.33
CA LYS A 585 -8.92 -31.48 15.53
C LYS A 585 -9.74 -32.77 15.51
N ASN A 586 -10.21 -33.21 14.35
CA ASN A 586 -10.99 -34.44 14.20
C ASN A 586 -10.18 -35.54 13.50
N TYR A 587 -8.94 -35.75 13.95
CA TYR A 587 -8.10 -36.81 13.38
C TYR A 587 -8.82 -38.18 13.47
N PRO A 588 -8.87 -38.97 12.39
CA PRO A 588 -9.73 -40.16 12.29
C PRO A 588 -9.28 -41.34 13.16
N SER A 589 -8.03 -41.32 13.63
CA SER A 589 -7.45 -42.43 14.42
C SER A 589 -7.09 -42.01 15.83
N LYS A 590 -6.91 -43.02 16.67
CA LYS A 590 -6.37 -42.90 18.02
C LYS A 590 -4.85 -42.79 18.02
N SER A 591 -4.14 -43.00 16.93
CA SER A 591 -2.68 -42.81 16.91
C SER A 591 -2.22 -42.23 15.58
N LEU A 592 -1.07 -41.56 15.58
CA LEU A 592 -0.39 -41.21 14.33
C LEU A 592 0.18 -42.47 13.66
N PRO A 593 0.45 -42.44 12.35
CA PRO A 593 1.04 -43.58 11.65
C PRO A 593 2.36 -44.00 12.29
N SER A 594 2.59 -45.30 12.42
CA SER A 594 3.73 -45.87 13.16
C SER A 594 5.10 -45.44 12.61
N GLU A 595 5.19 -45.18 11.30
CA GLU A 595 6.42 -44.71 10.63
C GLU A 595 6.62 -43.19 10.73
N PHE A 596 5.63 -42.44 11.22
CA PHE A 596 5.70 -41.00 11.31
C PHE A 596 6.44 -40.56 12.58
N ASN A 597 7.50 -39.75 12.40
CA ASN A 597 8.25 -39.18 13.51
C ASN A 597 7.81 -37.72 13.76
N PRO A 598 7.05 -37.44 14.84
CA PRO A 598 6.51 -36.12 15.09
C PRO A 598 7.52 -35.11 15.65
N THR A 599 8.80 -35.47 15.86
CA THR A 599 9.80 -34.58 16.50
C THR A 599 10.05 -33.26 15.77
N LYS A 600 9.64 -33.14 14.50
CA LYS A 600 9.77 -31.90 13.71
C LYS A 600 8.53 -30.99 13.78
N ILE A 601 7.43 -31.46 14.37
CA ILE A 601 6.22 -30.65 14.55
C ILE A 601 6.47 -29.65 15.66
N SER A 602 6.22 -28.37 15.38
CA SER A 602 6.36 -27.29 16.37
C SER A 602 5.02 -26.75 16.85
N ALA A 603 3.95 -26.94 16.09
CA ALA A 603 2.59 -26.64 16.52
C ALA A 603 1.66 -27.82 16.17
N PHE A 604 0.93 -28.31 17.16
CA PHE A 604 0.04 -29.46 17.06
C PHE A 604 -1.31 -29.16 17.70
N ASN A 605 -2.40 -29.37 16.96
CA ASN A 605 -3.77 -29.24 17.47
C ASN A 605 -4.59 -30.46 17.01
N GLY A 606 -4.62 -31.51 17.83
CA GLY A 606 -5.20 -32.80 17.47
C GLY A 606 -6.53 -33.13 18.15
N SER A 607 -7.08 -34.30 17.82
CA SER A 607 -8.21 -34.87 18.55
C SER A 607 -7.85 -35.18 20.00
N PRO A 608 -8.74 -34.91 20.98
CA PRO A 608 -8.54 -35.31 22.37
C PRO A 608 -8.33 -36.82 22.56
N GLN A 609 -8.73 -37.64 21.57
CA GLN A 609 -8.62 -39.10 21.60
C GLN A 609 -7.32 -39.63 20.98
N LEU A 610 -6.42 -38.76 20.52
CA LEU A 610 -5.18 -39.16 19.89
C LEU A 610 -4.11 -39.53 20.94
N LEU A 611 -3.82 -40.82 21.03
CA LEU A 611 -2.81 -41.46 21.83
C LEU A 611 -1.42 -41.24 21.21
N LEU A 612 -0.55 -40.57 21.95
CA LEU A 612 0.83 -40.32 21.55
C LEU A 612 1.76 -41.23 22.35
N GLU A 613 2.38 -42.21 21.66
CA GLU A 613 3.22 -43.24 22.30
C GLU A 613 4.56 -42.70 22.84
N LYS A 614 5.02 -41.54 22.36
CA LYS A 614 6.28 -40.88 22.79
C LYS A 614 6.01 -39.45 23.27
N PRO A 615 6.67 -38.98 24.34
CA PRO A 615 6.52 -37.60 24.81
C PRO A 615 7.03 -36.62 23.75
N PHE A 616 6.19 -35.64 23.41
CA PHE A 616 6.57 -34.52 22.57
C PHE A 616 7.47 -33.59 23.39
N GLN A 617 8.63 -33.21 22.85
CA GLN A 617 9.22 -31.93 23.24
C GLN A 617 8.42 -30.83 22.53
N VAL A 618 7.29 -30.43 23.12
CA VAL A 618 6.70 -29.13 22.81
C VAL A 618 7.70 -28.10 23.33
N LYS A 619 8.43 -27.43 22.44
CA LYS A 619 9.24 -26.27 22.81
C LYS A 619 8.27 -25.14 23.17
N LYS A 620 7.97 -25.05 24.46
CA LYS A 620 7.64 -23.84 25.24
C LYS A 620 6.90 -22.74 24.48
N GLU A 621 5.59 -22.85 24.45
CA GLU A 621 4.78 -21.67 24.80
C GLU A 621 4.95 -21.39 26.29
N LYS A 622 4.83 -20.13 26.70
CA LYS A 622 4.70 -19.78 28.11
C LYS A 622 3.47 -20.52 28.67
N ASN A 623 3.73 -21.56 29.46
CA ASN A 623 2.92 -22.02 30.59
C ASN A 623 1.53 -22.64 30.33
N GLU A 624 1.27 -23.49 29.32
CA GLU A 624 0.06 -24.35 29.38
C GLU A 624 0.33 -25.75 28.78
N LEU A 625 0.84 -26.69 29.61
CA LEU A 625 0.79 -28.11 29.27
C LEU A 625 -0.59 -28.65 29.69
N GLU A 626 -1.39 -29.15 28.76
CA GLU A 626 -2.61 -29.92 29.06
C GLU A 626 -2.68 -31.12 28.10
N VAL A 627 -2.52 -32.33 28.64
CA VAL A 627 -2.37 -33.57 27.87
C VAL A 627 -3.21 -34.67 28.51
N MET A 628 -4.06 -35.31 27.72
CA MET A 628 -4.73 -36.56 28.10
C MET A 628 -3.94 -37.75 27.56
N MET A 629 -3.63 -38.72 28.40
CA MET A 629 -2.98 -39.97 27.97
C MET A 629 -3.87 -41.17 28.35
N PRO A 630 -4.04 -42.18 27.49
CA PRO A 630 -4.87 -43.36 27.74
C PRO A 630 -4.14 -44.41 28.58
N LYS A 631 -3.57 -43.98 29.69
CA LYS A 631 -2.80 -44.84 30.60
C LYS A 631 -3.61 -45.05 31.88
N ARG A 632 -3.45 -46.24 32.45
CA ARG A 632 -3.96 -46.57 33.80
C ARG A 632 -2.92 -46.33 34.90
N GLU A 633 -1.71 -45.93 34.50
CA GLU A 633 -0.58 -45.71 35.40
C GLU A 633 0.20 -44.47 34.99
N ILE A 634 0.73 -43.77 35.99
CA ILE A 634 1.57 -42.58 35.79
C ILE A 634 2.93 -43.02 35.26
N PRO A 635 3.48 -42.36 34.23
CA PRO A 635 4.77 -42.74 33.67
C PRO A 635 5.89 -42.76 34.71
N LYS A 636 6.78 -43.75 34.61
CA LYS A 636 7.90 -43.98 35.56
C LYS A 636 8.90 -42.82 35.69
N TRP A 637 8.87 -41.86 34.77
CA TRP A 637 9.74 -40.67 34.79
C TRP A 637 9.18 -39.52 35.63
N PHE A 638 7.99 -39.65 36.22
CA PHE A 638 7.50 -38.72 37.23
C PHE A 638 8.37 -38.76 38.47
N HIS A 639 8.60 -37.58 39.05
CA HIS A 639 9.52 -37.44 40.18
C HIS A 639 8.90 -37.93 41.49
N TYR A 640 7.58 -37.83 41.60
CA TYR A 640 6.81 -38.33 42.73
C TYR A 640 5.49 -38.93 42.23
N VAL A 641 5.05 -40.03 42.82
CA VAL A 641 3.78 -40.72 42.52
C VAL A 641 3.20 -41.25 43.83
N ASN A 642 1.91 -41.03 44.05
CA ASN A 642 1.18 -41.50 45.23
C ASN A 642 -0.22 -42.03 44.84
N LYS A 643 -0.80 -42.88 45.70
CA LYS A 643 -2.11 -43.54 45.51
C LYS A 643 -3.12 -43.06 46.56
N GLY A 644 -4.38 -42.92 46.17
CA GLY A 644 -5.52 -42.86 47.11
C GLY A 644 -5.71 -41.59 47.96
N ARG A 645 -4.99 -40.49 47.68
CA ARG A 645 -5.23 -39.15 48.23
C ARG A 645 -5.05 -38.10 47.13
N PHE A 646 -5.51 -36.87 47.34
CA PHE A 646 -5.26 -35.75 46.42
C PHE A 646 -3.80 -35.30 46.45
N PRO A 647 -3.28 -34.67 45.38
CA PRO A 647 -1.96 -34.05 45.41
C PRO A 647 -1.76 -33.10 46.58
N ASP A 648 -0.78 -33.42 47.42
CA ASP A 648 -0.32 -32.59 48.53
C ASP A 648 1.22 -32.56 48.58
N PHE A 649 1.79 -31.36 48.60
CA PHE A 649 3.24 -31.17 48.75
C PHE A 649 3.55 -29.79 49.34
N LYS A 650 4.75 -29.63 49.88
CA LYS A 650 5.21 -28.34 50.41
C LYS A 650 6.18 -27.68 49.45
N ALA A 651 6.11 -26.36 49.33
CA ALA A 651 7.09 -25.57 48.59
C ALA A 651 7.52 -24.34 49.38
N ARG A 652 8.67 -23.75 49.02
CA ARG A 652 9.17 -22.47 49.56
C ARG A 652 9.89 -21.64 48.50
N GLY A 653 10.02 -20.35 48.73
CA GLY A 653 10.62 -19.37 47.83
C GLY A 653 9.64 -18.92 46.75
N LYS A 654 9.82 -19.44 45.53
CA LYS A 654 8.91 -19.18 44.40
C LYS A 654 7.90 -20.31 44.26
N PHE A 655 6.71 -20.00 43.74
CA PHE A 655 5.73 -21.03 43.41
C PHE A 655 6.35 -22.01 42.38
N PRO A 656 6.28 -23.32 42.63
CA PRO A 656 7.07 -24.27 41.86
C PRO A 656 6.48 -24.49 40.46
N ALA A 657 7.37 -24.58 39.48
CA ALA A 657 7.08 -25.00 38.13
C ALA A 657 6.92 -26.52 38.12
N VAL A 658 5.68 -27.00 38.14
CA VAL A 658 5.35 -28.44 38.18
C VAL A 658 4.21 -28.81 37.24
N ALA A 659 4.31 -30.01 36.66
CA ALA A 659 3.19 -30.69 36.04
C ALA A 659 2.61 -31.74 36.98
N ILE A 660 1.28 -31.83 37.03
CA ILE A 660 0.55 -32.84 37.81
C ILE A 660 -0.14 -33.81 36.86
N ALA A 661 0.03 -35.10 37.12
CA ALA A 661 -0.74 -36.18 36.51
C ALA A 661 -1.80 -36.70 37.47
N PHE A 662 -3.02 -36.94 36.99
CA PHE A 662 -4.13 -37.55 37.71
C PHE A 662 -4.60 -38.80 36.98
N VAL A 663 -4.87 -39.88 37.71
CA VAL A 663 -5.50 -41.10 37.19
C VAL A 663 -6.81 -41.31 37.94
N PHE A 664 -7.93 -41.20 37.23
CA PHE A 664 -9.26 -41.41 37.78
C PHE A 664 -9.79 -42.82 37.43
N GLY A 665 -10.43 -43.48 38.40
CA GLY A 665 -11.01 -44.81 38.26
C GLY A 665 -12.45 -44.79 37.74
N GLU A 666 -13.07 -45.97 37.59
CA GLU A 666 -14.41 -46.12 36.98
C GLU A 666 -15.56 -45.76 37.95
N VAL A 667 -16.71 -45.35 37.40
CA VAL A 667 -17.96 -45.10 38.15
C VAL A 667 -18.81 -46.38 38.21
N ASN A 668 -19.50 -46.62 39.33
CA ASN A 668 -20.50 -47.69 39.43
C ASN A 668 -21.67 -47.48 38.45
N ALA A 669 -22.24 -48.59 37.97
CA ALA A 669 -22.94 -48.80 36.70
C ALA A 669 -24.20 -47.97 36.34
N ILE A 670 -24.49 -46.82 36.95
CA ILE A 670 -25.76 -46.09 36.76
C ILE A 670 -25.63 -44.83 35.86
N ASP A 671 -24.43 -44.31 35.59
CA ASP A 671 -24.25 -43.06 34.79
C ASP A 671 -23.51 -43.27 33.44
N LYS A 672 -23.77 -44.38 32.71
CA LYS A 672 -23.13 -44.70 31.40
C LYS A 672 -23.54 -43.80 30.21
N ALA A 673 -24.33 -42.75 30.44
CA ALA A 673 -24.87 -41.91 29.37
C ALA A 673 -23.94 -40.79 28.90
N ASN A 674 -22.92 -40.39 29.68
CA ASN A 674 -21.95 -39.34 29.30
C ASN A 674 -20.52 -39.90 29.18
N ARG A 675 -19.86 -39.65 28.03
CA ARG A 675 -18.52 -40.17 27.67
C ARG A 675 -17.34 -39.40 28.29
N SER A 676 -17.58 -38.30 28.99
CA SER A 676 -16.59 -37.56 29.78
C SER A 676 -17.26 -36.98 31.01
N ILE A 677 -16.55 -37.00 32.15
CA ILE A 677 -17.05 -36.47 33.43
C ILE A 677 -16.29 -35.18 33.74
N ASN A 678 -17.01 -34.13 34.10
CA ASN A 678 -16.38 -32.89 34.54
C ASN A 678 -15.76 -33.08 35.92
N VAL A 679 -14.47 -32.80 36.02
CA VAL A 679 -13.69 -32.78 37.26
C VAL A 679 -13.41 -31.33 37.62
N GLY A 680 -13.90 -30.88 38.79
CA GLY A 680 -13.55 -29.58 39.35
C GLY A 680 -12.19 -29.65 40.03
N ILE A 681 -11.20 -28.90 39.57
CA ILE A 681 -9.85 -28.88 40.14
C ILE A 681 -9.68 -27.60 40.95
N HIS A 682 -9.32 -27.74 42.21
CA HIS A 682 -9.16 -26.67 43.19
C HIS A 682 -7.71 -26.62 43.66
N LEU A 683 -7.10 -25.44 43.59
CA LEU A 683 -5.78 -25.19 44.18
C LEU A 683 -5.97 -24.55 45.56
N LEU A 684 -5.44 -25.18 46.60
CA LEU A 684 -5.38 -24.65 47.95
C LEU A 684 -3.92 -24.39 48.34
N ILE A 685 -3.68 -23.26 49.03
CA ILE A 685 -2.38 -22.93 49.62
C ILE A 685 -2.65 -22.60 51.08
N GLU A 686 -2.06 -23.37 52.02
CA GLU A 686 -2.34 -23.28 53.47
C GLU A 686 -3.85 -23.41 53.77
N ASP A 687 -4.49 -24.42 53.18
CA ASP A 687 -5.92 -24.73 53.32
C ASP A 687 -6.90 -23.62 52.85
N GLU A 688 -6.41 -22.50 52.33
CA GLU A 688 -7.22 -21.47 51.67
C GLU A 688 -7.37 -21.78 50.18
N ARG A 689 -8.62 -21.90 49.71
CA ARG A 689 -8.93 -22.08 48.28
C ARG A 689 -8.48 -20.84 47.51
N ARG A 690 -7.50 -21.02 46.63
CA ARG A 690 -6.96 -19.94 45.79
C ARG A 690 -7.60 -19.89 44.41
N LYS A 691 -7.84 -21.04 43.77
CA LYS A 691 -8.31 -21.12 42.38
C LYS A 691 -9.20 -22.33 42.09
N PHE A 692 -9.92 -22.30 40.98
CA PHE A 692 -10.86 -23.34 40.55
C PHE A 692 -11.02 -23.41 39.02
N ARG A 693 -11.02 -24.62 38.45
CA ARG A 693 -11.28 -24.86 37.03
C ARG A 693 -11.99 -26.19 36.83
N ASN A 694 -12.96 -26.25 35.92
CA ASN A 694 -13.60 -27.50 35.50
C ASN A 694 -12.92 -28.06 34.26
N VAL A 695 -12.58 -29.35 34.27
CA VAL A 695 -11.95 -30.05 33.14
C VAL A 695 -12.75 -31.32 32.80
N PRO A 696 -13.15 -31.52 31.53
CA PRO A 696 -13.78 -32.76 31.11
C PRO A 696 -12.73 -33.88 31.00
N VAL A 697 -12.87 -34.92 31.81
CA VAL A 697 -11.93 -36.05 31.86
C VAL A 697 -12.63 -37.33 31.38
N PRO A 698 -12.19 -37.95 30.26
CA PRO A 698 -12.61 -39.30 29.89
C PRO A 698 -12.12 -40.39 30.85
N GLU A 699 -12.91 -41.45 31.01
CA GLU A 699 -12.58 -42.62 31.84
C GLU A 699 -11.27 -43.30 31.39
N ASN A 700 -10.53 -43.93 32.31
CA ASN A 700 -9.31 -44.71 32.01
C ASN A 700 -8.15 -43.89 31.36
N HIS A 701 -8.04 -42.60 31.66
CA HIS A 701 -6.96 -41.72 31.19
C HIS A 701 -6.15 -41.12 32.36
N VAL A 702 -4.86 -40.86 32.11
CA VAL A 702 -4.02 -39.92 32.85
C VAL A 702 -4.29 -38.52 32.32
N PHE A 703 -4.81 -37.63 33.16
CA PHE A 703 -4.86 -36.20 32.89
C PHE A 703 -3.57 -35.55 33.37
N LEU A 704 -2.78 -34.98 32.46
CA LEU A 704 -1.53 -34.28 32.74
C LEU A 704 -1.70 -32.78 32.49
N CYS A 705 -1.42 -31.95 33.48
CA CYS A 705 -1.52 -30.49 33.36
C CYS A 705 -0.35 -29.75 34.01
N ASP A 706 0.05 -28.59 33.47
CA ASP A 706 0.92 -27.63 34.16
C ASP A 706 0.10 -26.92 35.22
N LEU A 707 0.53 -26.98 36.48
CA LEU A 707 -0.19 -26.36 37.59
C LEU A 707 -0.26 -24.83 37.44
N ARG A 708 0.72 -24.21 36.78
CA ARG A 708 0.72 -22.77 36.49
C ARG A 708 -0.16 -22.41 35.29
N GLY A 709 -0.36 -23.37 34.38
CA GLY A 709 -1.19 -23.21 33.18
C GLY A 709 -2.66 -23.54 33.34
N LEU A 710 -3.06 -24.04 34.51
CA LEU A 710 -4.47 -24.26 34.80
C LEU A 710 -5.25 -22.95 34.96
N PHE A 711 -4.60 -21.82 35.21
CA PHE A 711 -5.18 -20.54 35.63
C PHE A 711 -4.54 -19.37 34.84
N SER A 712 -5.31 -18.34 34.47
CA SER A 712 -4.88 -17.30 33.52
C SER A 712 -3.74 -16.40 34.04
N LEU A 713 -2.97 -15.74 33.17
CA LEU A 713 -1.83 -14.88 33.56
C LEU A 713 -2.23 -13.71 34.48
N GLU A 714 -3.41 -13.13 34.29
CA GLU A 714 -3.99 -12.08 35.15
C GLU A 714 -4.37 -12.63 36.55
N GLU A 715 -4.65 -13.93 36.66
CA GLU A 715 -5.01 -14.59 37.92
C GLU A 715 -3.82 -14.85 38.86
N TRP A 716 -2.59 -14.71 38.37
CA TRP A 716 -1.37 -14.95 39.15
C TRP A 716 -0.83 -13.70 39.86
N GLU A 717 -1.33 -12.49 39.57
CA GLU A 717 -0.79 -11.25 40.17
C GLU A 717 -0.98 -11.19 41.70
N ASP A 718 -2.05 -11.78 42.25
CA ASP A 718 -2.26 -11.92 43.70
C ASP A 718 -1.50 -13.10 44.34
N VAL A 719 -1.05 -14.08 43.55
CA VAL A 719 -0.30 -15.27 44.02
C VAL A 719 1.21 -15.08 43.82
N GLY A 720 1.62 -14.09 43.01
CA GLY A 720 3.00 -13.77 42.63
C GLY A 720 3.93 -13.37 43.78
N VAL A 721 3.39 -13.13 44.98
CA VAL A 721 4.15 -12.86 46.22
C VAL A 721 4.21 -14.11 47.14
N GLY A 722 3.61 -15.23 46.73
CA GLY A 722 2.80 -16.06 47.64
C GLY A 722 3.34 -17.36 48.22
N VAL A 723 4.65 -17.69 48.18
CA VAL A 723 5.18 -18.80 49.04
C VAL A 723 6.11 -18.29 50.14
N GLY A 724 6.88 -17.23 49.90
CA GLY A 724 7.81 -16.69 50.91
C GLY A 724 8.93 -17.68 51.25
N ASN A 725 9.83 -17.33 52.18
CA ASN A 725 10.95 -18.22 52.54
C ASN A 725 10.53 -19.45 53.39
N ASP A 726 9.32 -19.41 53.95
CA ASP A 726 8.76 -20.48 54.77
C ASP A 726 8.12 -21.58 53.90
N TRP A 727 8.00 -22.77 54.47
CA TRP A 727 7.35 -23.89 53.81
C TRP A 727 5.83 -23.71 53.84
N LYS A 728 5.20 -23.61 52.67
CA LYS A 728 3.74 -23.64 52.54
C LYS A 728 3.27 -24.93 51.90
N THR A 729 2.11 -25.39 52.36
CA THR A 729 1.40 -26.56 51.88
C THR A 729 0.59 -26.17 50.65
N ILE A 730 0.83 -26.87 49.55
CA ILE A 730 0.10 -26.77 48.29
C ILE A 730 -0.70 -28.06 48.14
N GLN A 731 -2.02 -27.91 48.02
CA GLN A 731 -2.94 -29.03 47.79
C GLN A 731 -3.73 -28.80 46.51
N VAL A 732 -3.95 -29.86 45.74
CA VAL A 732 -4.78 -29.83 44.54
C VAL A 732 -5.94 -30.80 44.73
N TYR A 733 -7.07 -30.28 45.18
CA TYR A 733 -8.28 -31.06 45.42
C TYR A 733 -9.09 -31.22 44.12
N CYS A 734 -9.66 -32.40 43.89
CA CYS A 734 -10.54 -32.65 42.75
C CYS A 734 -11.96 -32.97 43.22
N ASP A 735 -12.92 -32.09 42.91
CA ASP A 735 -14.35 -32.31 43.07
C ASP A 735 -14.88 -33.13 41.88
N THR A 736 -15.08 -34.43 42.10
CA THR A 736 -15.56 -35.35 41.06
C THR A 736 -16.23 -36.58 41.67
N LYS A 737 -17.14 -37.18 40.88
CA LYS A 737 -17.72 -38.50 41.17
C LYS A 737 -16.75 -39.66 40.92
N LEU A 738 -15.59 -39.40 40.30
CA LEU A 738 -14.59 -40.41 39.98
C LEU A 738 -13.60 -40.61 41.15
N PRO A 739 -13.31 -41.85 41.58
CA PRO A 739 -12.26 -42.06 42.56
C PRO A 739 -10.88 -41.73 41.97
N LEU A 740 -10.08 -40.92 42.64
CA LEU A 740 -8.69 -40.68 42.24
C LEU A 740 -7.82 -41.90 42.61
N CYS A 741 -7.38 -42.66 41.62
CA CYS A 741 -6.58 -43.87 41.81
C CYS A 741 -5.11 -43.55 42.15
N SER A 742 -4.52 -42.62 41.40
CA SER A 742 -3.15 -42.16 41.65
C SER A 742 -2.92 -40.76 41.09
N TRP A 743 -1.91 -40.08 41.62
CA TRP A 743 -1.43 -38.81 41.09
C TRP A 743 0.09 -38.75 41.16
N GLY A 744 0.68 -37.85 40.39
CA GLY A 744 2.12 -37.70 40.34
C GLY A 744 2.53 -36.29 39.97
N VAL A 745 3.74 -35.92 40.39
CA VAL A 745 4.30 -34.59 40.14
C VAL A 745 5.60 -34.71 39.37
N TYR A 746 5.70 -33.91 38.30
CA TYR A 746 6.92 -33.71 37.55
C TYR A 746 7.42 -32.29 37.73
N VAL A 747 8.62 -32.12 38.30
CA VAL A 747 9.27 -30.83 38.50
C VAL A 747 10.06 -30.43 37.25
N TYR A 748 9.79 -29.24 36.70
CA TYR A 748 10.56 -28.68 35.59
C TYR A 748 11.94 -28.23 36.08
N LYS A 749 12.97 -29.08 35.93
CA LYS A 749 14.33 -28.83 36.43
C LYS A 749 14.98 -27.55 35.93
N SER A 750 14.53 -27.00 34.79
CA SER A 750 15.00 -25.74 34.22
C SER A 750 14.46 -24.50 34.94
N GLU A 751 13.38 -24.62 35.71
CA GLU A 751 12.68 -23.50 36.35
C GLU A 751 12.42 -23.70 37.85
N SER A 752 12.60 -24.91 38.36
CA SER A 752 12.40 -25.24 39.77
C SER A 752 13.40 -26.26 40.26
N ASN A 753 13.85 -26.05 41.50
CA ASN A 753 14.84 -26.89 42.15
C ASN A 753 14.15 -27.75 43.21
N MET A 754 14.40 -29.05 43.19
CA MET A 754 13.86 -30.00 44.17
C MET A 754 14.22 -29.66 45.63
N LYS A 755 15.26 -28.86 45.88
CA LYS A 755 15.59 -28.35 47.23
C LYS A 755 14.52 -27.44 47.85
N TYR A 756 13.57 -26.97 47.05
CA TYR A 756 12.48 -26.08 47.47
C TYR A 756 11.10 -26.73 47.39
N ILE A 757 11.03 -28.05 47.16
CA ILE A 757 9.80 -28.82 47.10
C ILE A 757 9.95 -30.07 47.98
N GLN A 758 8.99 -30.34 48.84
CA GLN A 758 8.99 -31.51 49.72
C GLN A 758 7.69 -32.28 49.54
N PHE A 759 7.80 -33.56 49.18
CA PHE A 759 6.66 -34.48 49.09
C PHE A 759 6.45 -35.23 50.40
N PRO A 760 5.21 -35.68 50.71
CA PRO A 760 4.94 -36.56 51.83
C PRO A 760 5.75 -37.85 51.70
N SER A 761 6.33 -38.33 52.80
CA SER A 761 6.97 -39.65 52.84
C SER A 761 5.92 -40.73 52.57
N ASN A 762 6.19 -41.65 51.63
CA ASN A 762 5.35 -42.82 51.41
C ASN A 762 5.29 -43.63 52.70
N ASP A 763 4.12 -43.72 53.32
CA ASP A 763 3.90 -44.66 54.42
C ASP A 763 4.12 -46.10 53.90
N PRO A 764 4.96 -46.92 54.57
CA PRO A 764 5.19 -48.32 54.18
C PRO A 764 4.03 -49.27 54.54
N CYS A 765 2.79 -48.78 54.60
CA CYS A 765 1.61 -49.59 54.96
C CYS A 765 0.50 -49.51 53.91
N SER A 766 0.71 -50.15 52.75
CA SER A 766 -0.38 -50.77 51.97
C SER A 766 0.20 -51.80 50.99
N SER A 767 0.71 -52.90 51.52
CA SER A 767 0.78 -54.18 50.82
C SER A 767 -0.57 -54.87 50.97
N PHE A 768 -1.33 -54.99 49.88
CA PHE A 768 -2.10 -56.15 49.38
C PHE A 768 -3.03 -55.71 48.25
#